data_AF-A0A5M3YMC0-F1
#
_entry.id   AF-A0A5M3YMC0-F1
#
_cell.length_a   1.000
_cell.length_b   1.000
_cell.length_c   1.000
_cell.angle_alpha   90.00
_cell.angle_beta   90.00
_cell.angle_gamma   90.00
#
_symmetry.space_group_name_H-M   'P 1'
#
loop_
_entity.id
_entity.type
_entity.pdbx_description
1 polymer ?
#
loop_
_entity_poly.entity_id
_entity_poly.type
_entity_poly.pdbx_seq_one_letter_code
_entity_poly.pdbx_strand_id
1 'polypeptide(L)'
;MAHSPRRTVEPVELPWDSAVDAQPPPRYSLVANAELTQEAGNLQANGRIDINLESKIARTLAKIIDLQQEDIHNPPPDYVDKRSTEPASCAIKLNIVVQIVGSRGDVQPFIALGTALKEHGHRVRIATHDTFEGFVHESGLEFYPIGGDPAQLMAFMVKNPGLIPQMKSLREGEVQKKQAMIATMLDGCWRSCTDDDPRTKEPFVADAIIANPPSFAHIHCAQALSIPVHLMFTMPWSSTRAFPHPLANLNASSMRPTTANWVSYGVVEWLTWQGLGDVINRWRASIDLDPVPATEGPSLAEALKVPFTYCWSPALMPKPQDWPAHIDVCGFFFRDTPPYNPPAELEDFLKSGPPPVYIGFGSIVVDDPQKLIDTVLRAVAHAGVRAIVSKGWSGISGNASKNIYYVDECPHEWLFQHVAAVVHHGGAGTTACGLRLGRPTAVVPFFGDQPFWGHMVARAGAGPKPIPYTSLTFEKLAAAIQFCLTPNAITAAQNIAQQMQTERDQAAAWTYRKGKKTLNLSKVAVQVLIQNERINEKQLRCYDVSPIYIENRRWDPLTGVLSASAVTGSKMLRSTGEMLYNPYVEYRRGRSPKPSSEGSTSPTDDTPFLTSATPSRQLSDMQGVRSLATAGNMVAATMKGFGKFTGTYFKGVVVDIPHAAAEGFRQVPRLYGEQPEQYGAIQDWKSGAIVGGKNFVEGMTDGLTGIFTKPVRGAREQGALGAAKGFMKGTIGLATKVPSAGLGLVAYPFYGISKSIEATVRGRSRKTIVHARLKEGLFQASKMQMTDEQQYQILEVFETRLRAVDT
;
A
#
# COMPACT_ATOMS: atom_id res chain seq x y z
N MET A 1 -28.36 39.64 45.19
CA MET A 1 -27.72 40.84 44.62
C MET A 1 -26.96 40.45 43.35
N ALA A 2 -27.21 41.19 42.27
CA ALA A 2 -26.54 41.21 40.96
C ALA A 2 -26.57 39.94 40.08
N HIS A 3 -27.60 39.90 39.22
CA HIS A 3 -27.62 39.17 37.95
C HIS A 3 -26.64 39.81 36.93
N SER A 4 -25.98 38.97 36.12
CA SER A 4 -25.45 39.34 34.81
C SER A 4 -25.99 38.35 33.76
N PRO A 5 -26.46 38.80 32.57
CA PRO A 5 -27.31 38.00 31.70
C PRO A 5 -26.51 37.13 30.72
N ARG A 6 -27.00 35.90 30.50
CA ARG A 6 -26.57 35.02 29.40
C ARG A 6 -26.98 35.66 28.07
N ARG A 7 -26.02 35.84 27.15
CA ARG A 7 -26.30 36.15 25.75
C ARG A 7 -27.04 34.97 25.11
N THR A 8 -28.31 35.18 24.79
CA THR A 8 -29.06 34.40 23.81
C THR A 8 -28.55 34.76 22.41
N VAL A 9 -28.10 33.78 21.65
CA VAL A 9 -27.81 33.94 20.22
C VAL A 9 -29.14 33.70 19.50
N GLU A 10 -29.73 34.78 18.97
CA GLU A 10 -30.87 34.68 18.06
C GLU A 10 -30.44 34.09 16.70
N PRO A 11 -31.28 33.28 16.06
CA PRO A 11 -31.01 32.74 14.73
C PRO A 11 -31.06 33.85 13.69
N VAL A 12 -30.02 33.93 12.85
CA VAL A 12 -29.98 34.81 11.68
C VAL A 12 -30.90 34.24 10.61
N GLU A 13 -32.06 34.87 10.40
CA GLU A 13 -32.91 34.62 9.24
C GLU A 13 -32.20 35.13 7.97
N LEU A 14 -31.87 34.21 7.06
CA LEU A 14 -31.40 34.54 5.71
C LEU A 14 -32.61 34.69 4.78
N PRO A 15 -32.73 35.78 4.00
CA PRO A 15 -33.89 36.04 3.16
C PRO A 15 -33.85 35.16 1.91
N TRP A 16 -34.63 34.07 1.92
CA TRP A 16 -34.97 33.32 0.71
C TRP A 16 -36.22 33.91 0.07
N ASP A 17 -36.05 34.95 -0.74
CA ASP A 17 -36.98 35.29 -1.82
C ASP A 17 -36.32 36.29 -2.77
N SER A 18 -35.50 35.76 -3.67
CA SER A 18 -35.27 36.42 -4.96
C SER A 18 -35.23 35.36 -6.04
N ALA A 19 -36.22 35.42 -6.93
CA ALA A 19 -36.21 34.70 -8.18
C ALA A 19 -34.99 35.16 -8.99
N VAL A 20 -33.90 34.39 -8.92
CA VAL A 20 -32.77 34.54 -9.83
C VAL A 20 -33.09 33.72 -11.07
N ASP A 21 -33.27 34.40 -12.20
CA ASP A 21 -33.36 33.82 -13.54
C ASP A 21 -32.40 32.64 -13.68
N ALA A 22 -32.96 31.43 -13.77
CA ALA A 22 -32.20 30.21 -14.02
C ALA A 22 -31.72 30.21 -15.49
N GLN A 23 -30.65 30.96 -15.75
CA GLN A 23 -29.84 30.75 -16.93
C GLN A 23 -29.40 29.27 -16.93
N PRO A 24 -29.64 28.50 -18.01
CA PRO A 24 -29.16 27.13 -18.08
C PRO A 24 -27.63 27.14 -17.89
N PRO A 25 -27.06 26.19 -17.12
CA PRO A 25 -25.63 26.18 -16.86
C PRO A 25 -24.84 26.09 -18.18
N PRO A 26 -23.64 26.69 -18.26
CA PRO A 26 -22.84 26.70 -19.47
C PRO A 26 -22.56 25.27 -19.95
N ARG A 27 -22.53 25.08 -21.28
CA ARG A 27 -22.20 23.79 -21.90
C ARG A 27 -20.82 23.32 -21.46
N TYR A 28 -20.76 22.08 -21.01
CA TYR A 28 -19.56 21.36 -20.57
C TYR A 28 -18.42 21.45 -21.59
N SER A 29 -17.20 21.62 -21.11
CA SER A 29 -15.99 21.27 -21.84
C SER A 29 -15.41 20.00 -21.23
N LEU A 30 -15.39 18.90 -21.97
CA LEU A 30 -14.53 17.77 -21.63
C LEU A 30 -13.08 18.28 -21.58
N VAL A 31 -12.36 18.01 -20.48
CA VAL A 31 -10.95 18.42 -20.33
C VAL A 31 -10.05 17.68 -21.34
N ALA A 32 -10.51 16.56 -21.89
CA ALA A 32 -9.93 15.90 -23.06
C ALA A 32 -10.92 15.90 -24.23
N ASN A 33 -10.41 16.06 -25.47
CA ASN A 33 -11.22 15.97 -26.69
C ASN A 33 -12.13 14.72 -26.64
N ALA A 34 -13.44 14.87 -26.87
CA ALA A 34 -14.42 13.76 -26.82
C ALA A 34 -13.97 12.55 -27.64
N GLU A 35 -13.24 12.82 -28.73
CA GLU A 35 -12.59 11.85 -29.61
C GLU A 35 -11.58 10.96 -28.87
N LEU A 36 -10.77 11.50 -27.95
CA LEU A 36 -9.77 10.72 -27.19
C LEU A 36 -10.41 9.73 -26.21
N THR A 37 -11.53 10.12 -25.60
CA THR A 37 -12.27 9.24 -24.69
C THR A 37 -12.97 8.11 -25.45
N GLN A 38 -13.54 8.41 -26.62
CA GLN A 38 -14.07 7.38 -27.54
C GLN A 38 -12.97 6.48 -28.12
N GLU A 39 -11.78 7.02 -28.41
CA GLU A 39 -10.65 6.25 -28.92
C GLU A 39 -10.09 5.25 -27.88
N ALA A 40 -10.13 5.58 -26.58
CA ALA A 40 -9.50 4.80 -25.51
C ALA A 40 -10.25 3.49 -25.18
N GLY A 41 -11.58 3.49 -25.27
CA GLY A 41 -12.36 2.29 -25.03
C GLY A 41 -13.87 2.49 -25.05
N ASN A 42 -14.58 1.38 -25.24
CA ASN A 42 -16.04 1.33 -25.24
C ASN A 42 -16.54 0.37 -24.17
N LEU A 43 -17.68 0.70 -23.59
CA LEU A 43 -18.25 -0.04 -22.48
C LEU A 43 -19.19 -1.15 -22.99
N GLN A 44 -19.02 -2.37 -22.49
CA GLN A 44 -19.76 -3.56 -22.90
C GLN A 44 -20.98 -3.86 -22.02
N ALA A 45 -21.88 -4.71 -22.54
CA ALA A 45 -23.10 -5.14 -21.87
C ALA A 45 -22.90 -5.77 -20.46
N ASN A 46 -21.68 -6.21 -20.16
CA ASN A 46 -21.30 -6.94 -18.95
C ASN A 46 -20.56 -6.06 -17.90
N GLY A 47 -20.60 -4.73 -18.05
CA GLY A 47 -20.00 -3.79 -17.12
C GLY A 47 -18.47 -3.68 -17.23
N ARG A 48 -17.86 -4.31 -18.24
CA ARG A 48 -16.41 -4.22 -18.52
C ARG A 48 -16.15 -3.25 -19.68
N ILE A 49 -14.97 -2.64 -19.68
CA ILE A 49 -14.51 -1.65 -20.64
C ILE A 49 -13.61 -2.34 -21.65
N ASP A 50 -13.98 -2.34 -22.93
CA ASP A 50 -13.10 -2.73 -24.03
C ASP A 50 -12.05 -1.66 -24.22
N ILE A 51 -10.79 -1.99 -23.95
CA ILE A 51 -9.68 -1.07 -24.09
C ILE A 51 -9.07 -1.23 -25.48
N ASN A 52 -9.02 -0.13 -26.22
CA ASN A 52 -8.25 -0.05 -27.45
C ASN A 52 -6.79 0.26 -27.10
N LEU A 53 -5.98 -0.80 -27.06
CA LEU A 53 -4.55 -0.70 -26.73
C LEU A 53 -3.73 0.05 -27.79
N GLU A 54 -4.27 0.25 -29.00
CA GLU A 54 -3.66 1.05 -30.07
C GLU A 54 -4.05 2.54 -30.00
N SER A 55 -4.91 2.94 -29.05
CA SER A 55 -5.27 4.33 -28.82
C SER A 55 -4.05 5.18 -28.44
N LYS A 56 -4.12 6.50 -28.69
CA LYS A 56 -3.04 7.43 -28.32
C LYS A 56 -2.76 7.42 -26.82
N ILE A 57 -3.81 7.32 -26.00
CA ILE A 57 -3.70 7.26 -24.54
C ILE A 57 -3.00 5.97 -24.11
N ALA A 58 -3.46 4.81 -24.59
CA ALA A 58 -2.84 3.52 -24.27
C ALA A 58 -1.35 3.47 -24.67
N ARG A 59 -1.01 3.98 -25.87
CA ARG A 59 0.38 4.07 -26.34
C ARG A 59 1.23 5.07 -25.53
N THR A 60 0.63 6.14 -25.01
CA THR A 60 1.33 7.13 -24.18
C THR A 60 1.60 6.56 -22.79
N LEU A 61 0.60 5.93 -22.17
CA LEU A 61 0.76 5.21 -20.90
C LEU A 61 1.77 4.08 -21.02
N ALA A 62 1.78 3.33 -22.14
CA ALA A 62 2.77 2.29 -22.39
C ALA A 62 4.22 2.80 -22.38
N LYS A 63 4.48 4.02 -22.89
CA LYS A 63 5.81 4.63 -22.85
C LYS A 63 6.26 5.01 -21.44
N ILE A 64 5.32 5.34 -20.54
CA ILE A 64 5.62 5.67 -19.15
C ILE A 64 6.07 4.41 -18.38
N ILE A 65 5.51 3.25 -18.71
CA ILE A 65 5.88 1.95 -18.11
C ILE A 65 7.34 1.58 -18.39
N ASP A 66 7.80 1.83 -19.62
CA ASP A 66 9.18 1.52 -20.02
C ASP A 66 10.19 2.41 -19.27
N LEU A 67 9.77 3.61 -18.84
CA LEU A 67 10.59 4.50 -18.00
C LEU A 67 10.62 4.09 -16.52
N GLN A 68 9.60 3.38 -16.03
CA GLN A 68 9.50 2.92 -14.63
C GLN A 68 10.16 1.55 -14.37
N GLN A 69 10.83 0.95 -15.36
CA GLN A 69 11.50 -0.36 -15.18
C GLN A 69 12.66 -0.34 -14.17
N GLU A 70 13.19 0.83 -13.79
CA GLU A 70 14.39 0.93 -12.94
C GLU A 70 14.14 0.90 -11.41
N ASP A 71 12.90 0.93 -10.91
CA ASP A 71 12.61 0.95 -9.46
C ASP A 71 12.27 -0.42 -8.83
N ILE A 72 12.37 -1.52 -9.61
CA ILE A 72 11.94 -2.86 -9.17
C ILE A 72 13.17 -3.69 -8.74
N HIS A 73 13.80 -3.31 -7.64
CA HIS A 73 14.92 -4.08 -7.05
C HIS A 73 14.81 -4.30 -5.55
N ASN A 74 13.59 -4.59 -5.08
CA ASN A 74 13.43 -5.24 -3.78
C ASN A 74 12.48 -6.44 -3.94
N PRO A 75 12.95 -7.69 -3.73
CA PRO A 75 12.04 -8.82 -3.64
C PRO A 75 11.06 -8.60 -2.48
N PRO A 76 9.82 -9.11 -2.59
CA PRO A 76 8.86 -9.02 -1.50
C PRO A 76 9.47 -9.66 -0.24
N PRO A 77 9.24 -9.09 0.95
CA PRO A 77 9.59 -9.76 2.19
C PRO A 77 8.86 -11.11 2.26
N ASP A 78 9.50 -12.13 2.84
CA ASP A 78 8.82 -13.38 3.16
C ASP A 78 7.56 -13.08 4.00
N TYR A 79 6.42 -13.64 3.62
CA TYR A 79 5.15 -13.46 4.34
C TYR A 79 5.25 -14.05 5.73
N VAL A 80 5.25 -13.18 6.72
CA VAL A 80 5.41 -13.55 8.12
C VAL A 80 4.22 -12.93 8.86
N ASP A 81 3.18 -13.73 9.09
CA ASP A 81 1.83 -13.32 9.52
C ASP A 81 1.74 -12.90 11.00
N LYS A 82 1.65 -11.63 11.41
CA LYS A 82 1.63 -11.30 12.87
C LYS A 82 0.29 -11.56 13.56
N ARG A 83 -0.17 -12.82 13.61
CA ARG A 83 -1.19 -13.23 14.57
C ARG A 83 -0.58 -13.68 15.89
N SER A 84 -1.17 -13.12 16.93
CA SER A 84 -1.02 -13.44 18.33
C SER A 84 -2.33 -14.06 18.79
N THR A 85 -2.34 -15.32 19.22
CA THR A 85 -3.54 -16.04 19.71
C THR A 85 -4.02 -15.60 21.10
N GLU A 86 -3.72 -14.37 21.48
CA GLU A 86 -4.17 -13.74 22.71
C GLU A 86 -4.60 -12.31 22.38
N PRO A 87 -5.74 -11.80 22.88
CA PRO A 87 -6.22 -10.46 22.57
C PRO A 87 -5.15 -9.47 23.03
N ALA A 88 -4.33 -9.03 22.09
CA ALA A 88 -3.42 -7.93 22.29
C ALA A 88 -4.33 -6.72 22.44
N SER A 89 -4.59 -6.30 23.68
CA SER A 89 -5.25 -5.02 23.90
C SER A 89 -4.38 -3.99 23.19
N CYS A 90 -4.87 -3.41 22.09
CA CYS A 90 -4.15 -2.32 21.46
C CYS A 90 -4.05 -1.22 22.53
N ALA A 91 -2.82 -0.85 22.92
CA ALA A 91 -2.62 0.16 23.95
C ALA A 91 -3.26 1.51 23.56
N ILE A 92 -3.53 1.68 22.26
CA ILE A 92 -4.20 2.83 21.66
C ILE A 92 -5.53 2.35 21.06
N LYS A 93 -6.63 2.82 21.63
CA LYS A 93 -7.95 2.64 21.03
C LYS A 93 -8.16 3.74 20.00
N LEU A 94 -8.65 3.36 18.83
CA LEU A 94 -8.90 4.28 17.72
C LEU A 94 -10.39 4.21 17.36
N ASN A 95 -10.93 5.34 16.92
CA ASN A 95 -12.17 5.41 16.18
C ASN A 95 -11.85 5.19 14.70
N ILE A 96 -12.29 4.06 14.15
CA ILE A 96 -12.01 3.68 12.77
C ILE A 96 -13.32 3.73 11.99
N VAL A 97 -13.36 4.54 10.93
CA VAL A 97 -14.44 4.51 9.96
C VAL A 97 -14.05 3.62 8.79
N VAL A 98 -14.95 2.73 8.40
CA VAL A 98 -14.77 1.79 7.28
C VAL A 98 -15.79 2.15 6.19
N GLN A 99 -15.32 2.80 5.12
CA GLN A 99 -16.15 3.31 4.02
C GLN A 99 -16.26 2.27 2.90
N ILE A 100 -17.47 1.80 2.62
CA ILE A 100 -17.71 0.71 1.68
C ILE A 100 -18.84 1.08 0.75
N VAL A 101 -18.54 1.10 -0.55
CA VAL A 101 -19.54 1.21 -1.62
C VAL A 101 -19.59 -0.10 -2.38
N GLY A 102 -20.77 -0.70 -2.50
CA GLY A 102 -20.94 -1.94 -3.23
C GLY A 102 -22.09 -2.80 -2.75
N SER A 103 -22.02 -4.07 -3.14
CA SER A 103 -23.02 -5.10 -2.83
C SER A 103 -22.72 -5.77 -1.48
N ARG A 104 -23.55 -6.76 -1.10
CA ARG A 104 -23.29 -7.61 0.07
C ARG A 104 -21.90 -8.28 0.01
N GLY A 105 -21.43 -8.63 -1.19
CA GLY A 105 -20.11 -9.22 -1.40
C GLY A 105 -18.95 -8.27 -1.07
N ASP A 106 -19.19 -6.96 -1.13
CA ASP A 106 -18.24 -5.93 -0.74
C ASP A 106 -18.34 -5.65 0.76
N VAL A 107 -19.55 -5.56 1.33
CA VAL A 107 -19.76 -5.20 2.74
C VAL A 107 -19.37 -6.32 3.71
N GLN A 108 -19.72 -7.57 3.40
CA GLN A 108 -19.52 -8.70 4.32
C GLN A 108 -18.05 -8.91 4.76
N PRO A 109 -17.04 -8.87 3.86
CA PRO A 109 -15.63 -8.93 4.25
C PRO A 109 -15.25 -7.87 5.29
N PHE A 110 -15.72 -6.63 5.13
CA PHE A 110 -15.38 -5.54 6.05
C PHE A 110 -16.14 -5.60 7.37
N ILE A 111 -17.29 -6.28 7.43
CA ILE A 111 -17.93 -6.61 8.71
C ILE A 111 -17.05 -7.59 9.50
N ALA A 112 -16.48 -8.61 8.85
CA ALA A 112 -15.53 -9.52 9.50
C ALA A 112 -14.29 -8.76 10.00
N LEU A 113 -13.73 -7.87 9.16
CA LEU A 113 -12.62 -7.00 9.57
C LEU A 113 -13.00 -6.08 10.74
N GLY A 114 -14.17 -5.44 10.68
CA GLY A 114 -14.65 -4.53 11.71
C GLY A 114 -14.87 -5.22 13.05
N THR A 115 -15.38 -6.46 13.02
CA THR A 115 -15.55 -7.30 14.20
C THR A 115 -14.19 -7.62 14.82
N ALA A 116 -13.21 -8.04 14.00
CA ALA A 116 -11.85 -8.29 14.47
C ALA A 116 -11.19 -7.02 15.05
N LEU A 117 -11.35 -5.84 14.43
CA LEU A 117 -10.85 -4.57 14.95
C LEU A 117 -11.49 -4.21 16.30
N LYS A 118 -12.80 -4.44 16.43
CA LYS A 118 -13.54 -4.23 17.69
C LYS A 118 -13.03 -5.13 18.81
N GLU A 119 -12.72 -6.40 18.52
CA GLU A 119 -12.11 -7.34 19.48
C GLU A 119 -10.73 -6.86 19.98
N HIS A 120 -10.01 -6.09 19.16
CA HIS A 120 -8.74 -5.45 19.54
C HIS A 120 -8.92 -4.12 20.32
N GLY A 121 -10.16 -3.75 20.63
CA GLY A 121 -10.52 -2.60 21.46
C GLY A 121 -10.76 -1.30 20.70
N HIS A 122 -10.78 -1.33 19.36
CA HIS A 122 -11.13 -0.17 18.54
C HIS A 122 -12.64 0.08 18.54
N ARG A 123 -13.05 1.33 18.35
CA ARG A 123 -14.44 1.69 18.06
C ARG A 123 -14.58 1.74 16.54
N VAL A 124 -15.47 0.92 15.99
CA VAL A 124 -15.56 0.73 14.55
C VAL A 124 -16.94 1.11 14.04
N ARG A 125 -16.94 1.99 13.05
CA ARG A 125 -18.12 2.45 12.32
C ARG A 125 -18.04 2.00 10.86
N ILE A 126 -19.04 1.25 10.41
CA ILE A 126 -19.19 0.88 9.01
C ILE A 126 -20.07 1.93 8.32
N ALA A 127 -19.49 2.61 7.35
CA ALA A 127 -20.18 3.60 6.51
C ALA A 127 -20.51 2.97 5.15
N THR A 128 -21.78 2.65 4.92
CA THR A 128 -22.23 1.99 3.68
C THR A 128 -23.71 2.30 3.40
N HIS A 129 -24.29 1.64 2.40
CA HIS A 129 -25.65 1.85 1.97
C HIS A 129 -26.68 1.47 3.05
N ASP A 130 -27.79 2.20 3.09
CA ASP A 130 -28.88 2.09 4.07
C ASP A 130 -29.44 0.67 4.19
N THR A 131 -29.47 -0.07 3.08
CA THR A 131 -29.98 -1.46 3.03
C THR A 131 -29.18 -2.44 3.89
N PHE A 132 -27.96 -2.09 4.31
CA PHE A 132 -27.10 -2.95 5.12
C PHE A 132 -27.10 -2.56 6.62
N GLU A 133 -27.88 -1.57 7.04
CA GLU A 133 -27.95 -1.11 8.45
C GLU A 133 -28.17 -2.28 9.42
N GLY A 134 -29.19 -3.10 9.17
CA GLY A 134 -29.50 -4.26 10.01
C GLY A 134 -28.34 -5.24 10.12
N PHE A 135 -27.71 -5.56 8.98
CA PHE A 135 -26.61 -6.52 8.92
C PHE A 135 -25.36 -6.04 9.69
N VAL A 136 -25.06 -4.74 9.64
CA VAL A 136 -23.96 -4.13 10.41
C VAL A 136 -24.26 -4.17 11.90
N HIS A 137 -25.47 -3.78 12.31
CA HIS A 137 -25.86 -3.75 13.72
C HIS A 137 -25.98 -5.13 14.36
N GLU A 138 -26.48 -6.13 13.64
CA GLU A 138 -26.51 -7.53 14.07
C GLU A 138 -25.11 -8.08 14.36
N SER A 139 -24.09 -7.55 13.67
CA SER A 139 -22.67 -7.88 13.90
C SER A 139 -22.04 -7.07 15.05
N GLY A 140 -22.83 -6.23 15.73
CA GLY A 140 -22.40 -5.42 16.87
C GLY A 140 -21.54 -4.21 16.50
N LEU A 141 -21.55 -3.76 15.24
CA LEU A 141 -20.78 -2.60 14.78
C LEU A 141 -21.66 -1.33 14.73
N GLU A 142 -21.03 -0.15 14.77
CA GLU A 142 -21.72 1.11 14.48
C GLU A 142 -21.98 1.23 12.98
N PHE A 143 -23.11 1.84 12.62
CA PHE A 143 -23.52 2.03 11.24
C PHE A 143 -23.65 3.52 10.93
N TYR A 144 -23.26 3.91 9.72
CA TYR A 144 -23.52 5.25 9.19
C TYR A 144 -24.01 5.16 7.75
N PRO A 145 -25.16 5.76 7.41
CA PRO A 145 -25.68 5.75 6.05
C PRO A 145 -24.89 6.71 5.17
N ILE A 146 -24.34 6.21 4.07
CA ILE A 146 -23.72 7.06 3.04
C ILE A 146 -24.69 7.41 1.91
N GLY A 147 -25.91 6.87 1.93
CA GLY A 147 -26.86 6.98 0.84
C GLY A 147 -26.46 6.14 -0.38
N GLY A 148 -27.21 6.34 -1.47
CA GLY A 148 -27.12 5.49 -2.66
C GLY A 148 -27.76 4.12 -2.43
N ASP A 149 -28.40 3.59 -3.46
CA ASP A 149 -29.03 2.27 -3.41
C ASP A 149 -28.20 1.28 -4.24
N PRO A 150 -27.60 0.23 -3.63
CA PRO A 150 -26.84 -0.78 -4.33
C PRO A 150 -27.66 -1.48 -5.42
N ALA A 151 -28.97 -1.66 -5.21
CA ALA A 151 -29.85 -2.25 -6.20
C ALA A 151 -30.07 -1.31 -7.38
N GLN A 152 -30.13 0.01 -7.17
CA GLN A 152 -30.16 0.98 -8.28
C GLN A 152 -28.82 1.06 -9.00
N LEU A 153 -27.69 1.05 -8.28
CA LEU A 153 -26.36 0.96 -8.85
C LEU A 153 -26.17 -0.32 -9.67
N MET A 154 -26.59 -1.48 -9.15
CA MET A 154 -26.53 -2.78 -9.84
C MET A 154 -27.53 -2.90 -10.98
N ALA A 155 -28.81 -2.54 -10.78
CA ALA A 155 -29.82 -2.55 -11.84
C ALA A 155 -29.47 -1.59 -12.97
N PHE A 156 -28.81 -0.47 -12.64
CA PHE A 156 -28.22 0.42 -13.62
C PHE A 156 -27.02 -0.22 -14.31
N MET A 157 -26.08 -0.84 -13.60
CA MET A 157 -24.97 -1.62 -14.20
C MET A 157 -25.44 -2.83 -15.01
N VAL A 158 -26.67 -3.29 -14.83
CA VAL A 158 -27.29 -4.36 -15.65
C VAL A 158 -28.02 -3.79 -16.86
N LYS A 159 -28.72 -2.65 -16.72
CA LYS A 159 -29.51 -2.01 -17.80
C LYS A 159 -28.69 -1.06 -18.70
N ASN A 160 -27.65 -0.46 -18.14
CA ASN A 160 -26.77 0.52 -18.75
C ASN A 160 -25.34 0.25 -18.25
N PRO A 161 -24.71 -0.79 -18.78
CA PRO A 161 -23.65 -1.49 -18.08
C PRO A 161 -22.34 -0.72 -18.00
N GLY A 162 -22.22 0.26 -17.10
CA GLY A 162 -20.95 0.82 -16.63
C GLY A 162 -20.96 2.25 -16.06
N LEU A 163 -19.78 2.64 -15.58
CA LEU A 163 -19.48 3.91 -14.89
C LEU A 163 -19.38 5.12 -15.84
N ILE A 164 -19.15 4.89 -17.13
CA ILE A 164 -18.95 5.93 -18.14
C ILE A 164 -20.27 6.13 -18.91
N PRO A 165 -20.85 7.35 -18.96
CA PRO A 165 -22.03 7.60 -19.76
C PRO A 165 -21.74 7.33 -21.24
N GLN A 166 -22.43 6.36 -21.86
CA GLN A 166 -22.46 6.28 -23.32
C GLN A 166 -23.20 7.50 -23.87
N MET A 167 -22.81 8.06 -25.01
CA MET A 167 -23.57 9.15 -25.66
C MET A 167 -25.03 8.77 -25.97
N LYS A 168 -25.38 7.47 -26.04
CA LYS A 168 -26.77 7.00 -26.15
C LYS A 168 -27.56 7.04 -24.82
N SER A 169 -26.87 7.13 -23.69
CA SER A 169 -27.43 7.33 -22.34
C SER A 169 -27.56 8.81 -21.95
N LEU A 170 -27.39 9.73 -22.93
CA LEU A 170 -27.84 11.12 -22.85
C LEU A 170 -29.38 11.20 -22.96
N ARG A 171 -30.10 10.37 -22.23
CA ARG A 171 -31.51 10.63 -21.91
C ARG A 171 -31.51 11.70 -20.83
N GLU A 172 -32.23 12.80 -21.08
CA GLU A 172 -32.30 13.95 -20.19
C GLU A 172 -32.56 13.51 -18.73
N GLY A 173 -31.62 13.82 -17.82
CA GLY A 173 -31.77 13.62 -16.38
C GLY A 173 -31.07 12.40 -15.76
N GLU A 174 -30.64 11.38 -16.52
CA GLU A 174 -29.95 10.21 -15.92
C GLU A 174 -28.54 10.55 -15.42
N VAL A 175 -27.79 11.37 -16.15
CA VAL A 175 -26.43 11.78 -15.76
C VAL A 175 -26.47 12.66 -14.52
N GLN A 176 -27.41 13.61 -14.45
CA GLN A 176 -27.58 14.50 -13.30
C GLN A 176 -27.96 13.72 -12.03
N LYS A 177 -28.88 12.74 -12.15
CA LYS A 177 -29.25 11.85 -11.04
C LYS A 177 -28.06 11.06 -10.51
N LYS A 178 -27.17 10.57 -11.39
CA LYS A 178 -25.94 9.87 -10.98
C LYS A 178 -24.96 10.77 -10.27
N GLN A 179 -24.72 11.97 -10.80
CA GLN A 179 -23.82 12.92 -10.16
C GLN A 179 -24.36 13.32 -8.77
N ALA A 180 -25.67 13.50 -8.64
CA ALA A 180 -26.31 13.74 -7.35
C ALA A 180 -26.16 12.55 -6.39
N MET A 181 -26.32 11.32 -6.88
CA MET A 181 -26.10 10.10 -6.09
C MET A 181 -24.64 10.00 -5.61
N ILE A 182 -23.66 10.17 -6.50
CA ILE A 182 -22.24 10.16 -6.13
C ILE A 182 -21.93 11.29 -5.16
N ALA A 183 -22.42 12.51 -5.39
CA ALA A 183 -22.24 13.63 -4.46
C ALA A 183 -22.83 13.32 -3.07
N THR A 184 -24.01 12.68 -3.01
CA THR A 184 -24.62 12.20 -1.77
C THR A 184 -23.72 11.19 -1.07
N MET A 185 -23.14 10.25 -1.82
CA MET A 185 -22.22 9.24 -1.27
C MET A 185 -20.91 9.84 -0.78
N LEU A 186 -20.35 10.81 -1.51
CA LEU A 186 -19.16 11.55 -1.09
C LEU A 186 -19.43 12.32 0.21
N ASP A 187 -20.56 13.03 0.30
CA ASP A 187 -20.98 13.74 1.51
C ASP A 187 -21.25 12.79 2.67
N GLY A 188 -21.95 11.68 2.42
CA GLY A 188 -22.19 10.63 3.41
C GLY A 188 -20.88 10.03 3.95
N CYS A 189 -19.90 9.78 3.07
CA CYS A 189 -18.57 9.33 3.49
C CYS A 189 -17.84 10.39 4.33
N TRP A 190 -17.91 11.68 3.95
CA TRP A 190 -17.35 12.77 4.75
C TRP A 190 -17.96 12.80 6.14
N ARG A 191 -19.28 12.91 6.21
CA ARG A 191 -20.03 13.02 7.45
C ARG A 191 -19.87 11.80 8.35
N SER A 192 -19.70 10.60 7.77
CA SER A 192 -19.42 9.39 8.56
C SER A 192 -18.16 9.49 9.41
N CYS A 193 -17.22 10.37 9.04
CA CYS A 193 -15.96 10.57 9.75
C CYS A 193 -16.10 11.43 11.01
N THR A 194 -17.12 12.29 11.12
CA THR A 194 -17.18 13.34 12.17
C THR A 194 -18.55 13.56 12.79
N ASP A 195 -19.64 13.12 12.15
CA ASP A 195 -20.98 13.24 12.71
C ASP A 195 -21.18 12.24 13.85
N ASP A 196 -22.02 12.61 14.82
CA ASP A 196 -22.42 11.72 15.91
C ASP A 196 -23.07 10.43 15.38
N ASP A 197 -23.05 9.36 16.19
CA ASP A 197 -23.75 8.13 15.83
C ASP A 197 -25.25 8.40 15.59
N PRO A 198 -25.81 8.03 14.43
CA PRO A 198 -27.20 8.34 14.10
C PRO A 198 -28.20 7.77 15.12
N ARG A 199 -27.88 6.66 15.79
CA ARG A 199 -28.76 5.95 16.72
C ARG A 199 -28.49 6.34 18.18
N THR A 200 -27.24 6.26 18.63
CA THR A 200 -26.88 6.52 20.04
C THR A 200 -26.65 8.01 20.33
N LYS A 201 -26.46 8.83 19.28
CA LYS A 201 -26.05 10.24 19.37
C LYS A 201 -24.71 10.44 20.08
N GLU A 202 -23.91 9.39 20.21
CA GLU A 202 -22.58 9.50 20.78
C GLU A 202 -21.62 10.15 19.77
N PRO A 203 -20.84 11.17 20.18
CA PRO A 203 -19.90 11.82 19.29
C PRO A 203 -18.87 10.86 18.71
N PHE A 204 -18.53 11.03 17.44
CA PHE A 204 -17.52 10.20 16.76
C PHE A 204 -16.63 11.08 15.90
N VAL A 205 -15.32 10.88 16.01
CA VAL A 205 -14.33 11.50 15.12
C VAL A 205 -13.34 10.42 14.74
N ALA A 206 -13.15 10.21 13.44
CA ALA A 206 -12.26 9.19 12.92
C ALA A 206 -10.78 9.52 13.20
N ASP A 207 -10.05 8.54 13.74
CA ASP A 207 -8.58 8.57 13.85
C ASP A 207 -7.91 7.88 12.64
N ALA A 208 -8.65 7.05 11.91
CA ALA A 208 -8.20 6.35 10.71
C ALA A 208 -9.38 5.99 9.80
N ILE A 209 -9.10 5.91 8.50
CA ILE A 209 -10.05 5.47 7.46
C ILE A 209 -9.58 4.15 6.86
N ILE A 210 -10.47 3.17 6.79
CA ILE A 210 -10.31 2.01 5.91
C ILE A 210 -11.38 2.14 4.82
N ALA A 211 -11.03 1.90 3.55
CA ALA A 211 -12.02 2.05 2.49
C ALA A 211 -11.79 1.11 1.31
N ASN A 212 -12.85 0.80 0.57
CA ASN A 212 -12.71 0.24 -0.76
C ASN A 212 -12.62 1.36 -1.83
N PRO A 213 -11.91 1.15 -2.95
CA PRO A 213 -11.75 2.17 -4.00
C PRO A 213 -13.07 2.75 -4.54
N PRO A 214 -14.15 1.97 -4.73
CA PRO A 214 -15.43 2.50 -5.21
C PRO A 214 -16.08 3.59 -4.33
N SER A 215 -15.59 3.84 -3.12
CA SER A 215 -16.08 4.94 -2.28
C SER A 215 -15.64 6.33 -2.75
N PHE A 216 -14.49 6.44 -3.44
CA PHE A 216 -13.87 7.66 -3.99
C PHE A 216 -13.58 8.81 -2.99
N ALA A 217 -14.26 8.89 -1.85
CA ALA A 217 -14.12 9.94 -0.84
C ALA A 217 -12.86 9.77 0.04
N HIS A 218 -12.38 8.54 0.16
CA HIS A 218 -11.43 8.07 1.16
C HIS A 218 -10.16 8.94 1.32
N ILE A 219 -9.40 9.18 0.24
CA ILE A 219 -8.13 9.94 0.28
C ILE A 219 -8.41 11.40 0.60
N HIS A 220 -9.54 11.93 0.15
CA HIS A 220 -9.91 13.33 0.34
C HIS A 220 -10.39 13.58 1.77
N CYS A 221 -11.20 12.67 2.35
CA CYS A 221 -11.58 12.73 3.76
C CYS A 221 -10.33 12.65 4.66
N ALA A 222 -9.41 11.74 4.34
CA ALA A 222 -8.15 11.60 5.06
C ALA A 222 -7.27 12.84 4.96
N GLN A 223 -7.22 13.48 3.78
CA GLN A 223 -6.52 14.76 3.58
C GLN A 223 -7.11 15.86 4.46
N ALA A 224 -8.43 16.05 4.46
CA ALA A 224 -9.11 17.08 5.24
C ALA A 224 -8.91 16.89 6.75
N LEU A 225 -8.97 15.64 7.23
CA LEU A 225 -8.81 15.32 8.66
C LEU A 225 -7.36 15.16 9.10
N SER A 226 -6.41 15.09 8.16
CA SER A 226 -4.99 14.78 8.43
C SER A 226 -4.79 13.44 9.17
N ILE A 227 -5.54 12.42 8.76
CA ILE A 227 -5.50 11.06 9.34
C ILE A 227 -5.06 10.02 8.30
N PRO A 228 -4.55 8.84 8.73
CA PRO A 228 -4.18 7.77 7.80
C PRO A 228 -5.40 7.17 7.08
N VAL A 229 -5.18 6.76 5.83
CA VAL A 229 -6.12 5.95 5.03
C VAL A 229 -5.46 4.67 4.57
N HIS A 230 -6.20 3.56 4.65
CA HIS A 230 -5.81 2.24 4.14
C HIS A 230 -6.88 1.76 3.16
N LEU A 231 -6.49 1.51 1.92
CA LEU A 231 -7.38 0.92 0.93
C LEU A 231 -7.37 -0.59 1.05
N MET A 232 -8.55 -1.20 1.07
CA MET A 232 -8.67 -2.65 1.01
C MET A 232 -9.68 -3.03 -0.06
N PHE A 233 -9.41 -4.12 -0.77
CA PHE A 233 -10.38 -4.56 -1.78
C PHE A 233 -10.31 -6.05 -2.07
N THR A 234 -11.42 -6.57 -2.57
CA THR A 234 -11.56 -8.00 -2.89
C THR A 234 -11.06 -8.31 -4.29
N MET A 235 -10.97 -7.35 -5.21
CA MET A 235 -10.43 -7.54 -6.57
C MET A 235 -9.25 -6.60 -6.87
N PRO A 236 -8.36 -6.94 -7.83
CA PRO A 236 -7.22 -6.07 -8.15
C PRO A 236 -7.63 -4.69 -8.66
N TRP A 237 -6.97 -3.67 -8.14
CA TRP A 237 -7.17 -2.26 -8.50
C TRP A 237 -5.85 -1.52 -8.78
N SER A 238 -4.71 -2.12 -8.42
CA SER A 238 -3.38 -1.55 -8.58
C SER A 238 -2.67 -2.16 -9.77
N SER A 239 -2.02 -1.31 -10.55
CA SER A 239 -1.29 -1.68 -11.76
C SER A 239 -0.34 -2.86 -11.56
N THR A 240 -0.44 -3.88 -12.41
CA THR A 240 0.49 -5.01 -12.48
C THR A 240 0.57 -5.56 -13.90
N ARG A 241 1.72 -6.16 -14.21
CA ARG A 241 1.97 -6.91 -15.45
C ARG A 241 1.41 -8.33 -15.40
N ALA A 242 1.02 -8.84 -14.22
CA ALA A 242 0.62 -10.24 -14.04
C ALA A 242 -0.73 -10.60 -14.65
N PHE A 243 -1.70 -9.68 -14.58
CA PHE A 243 -3.06 -9.86 -15.09
C PHE A 243 -3.72 -8.48 -15.34
N PRO A 244 -4.69 -8.39 -16.26
CA PRO A 244 -5.34 -7.13 -16.58
C PRO A 244 -6.29 -6.69 -15.46
N HIS A 245 -6.67 -5.42 -15.48
CA HIS A 245 -7.70 -4.85 -14.62
C HIS A 245 -8.99 -5.67 -14.78
N PRO A 246 -9.66 -6.11 -13.69
CA PRO A 246 -10.85 -6.97 -13.76
C PRO A 246 -11.97 -6.37 -14.60
N LEU A 247 -12.16 -5.05 -14.53
CA LEU A 247 -13.14 -4.32 -15.32
C LEU A 247 -12.71 -4.05 -16.78
N ALA A 248 -11.54 -4.50 -17.23
CA ALA A 248 -11.07 -4.28 -18.60
C ALA A 248 -11.19 -5.54 -19.45
N ASN A 249 -11.67 -5.40 -20.67
CA ASN A 249 -11.49 -6.37 -21.75
C ASN A 249 -10.37 -5.86 -22.67
N LEU A 250 -9.38 -6.69 -22.91
CA LEU A 250 -8.27 -6.35 -23.79
C LEU A 250 -8.54 -6.92 -25.19
N ASN A 251 -8.64 -6.04 -26.17
CA ASN A 251 -8.72 -6.46 -27.57
C ASN A 251 -7.35 -6.94 -28.07
N ALA A 252 -7.36 -7.79 -29.09
CA ALA A 252 -6.13 -8.24 -29.75
C ALA A 252 -5.29 -7.03 -30.18
N SER A 253 -4.05 -6.95 -29.72
CA SER A 253 -3.17 -5.81 -29.95
C SER A 253 -1.77 -6.28 -30.29
N SER A 254 -0.98 -5.38 -30.89
CA SER A 254 0.45 -5.60 -31.13
C SER A 254 1.28 -5.51 -29.84
N MET A 255 0.68 -5.04 -28.75
CA MET A 255 1.32 -4.82 -27.47
C MET A 255 1.60 -6.13 -26.75
N ARG A 256 2.76 -6.20 -26.06
CA ARG A 256 3.08 -7.36 -25.22
C ARG A 256 2.00 -7.55 -24.15
N PRO A 257 1.53 -8.80 -23.88
CA PRO A 257 0.46 -9.04 -22.91
C PRO A 257 0.72 -8.46 -21.51
N THR A 258 1.98 -8.49 -21.06
CA THR A 258 2.39 -7.92 -19.77
C THR A 258 2.26 -6.39 -19.71
N THR A 259 2.59 -5.70 -20.80
CA THR A 259 2.40 -4.26 -20.93
C THR A 259 0.91 -3.92 -21.03
N ALA A 260 0.15 -4.70 -21.81
CA ALA A 260 -1.30 -4.53 -21.94
C ALA A 260 -2.03 -4.68 -20.60
N ASN A 261 -1.63 -5.65 -19.78
CA ASN A 261 -2.13 -5.83 -18.41
C ASN A 261 -1.93 -4.56 -17.58
N TRP A 262 -0.72 -4.01 -17.54
CA TRP A 262 -0.44 -2.81 -16.75
C TRP A 262 -1.20 -1.59 -17.29
N VAL A 263 -1.19 -1.36 -18.60
CA VAL A 263 -1.90 -0.22 -19.26
C VAL A 263 -3.38 -0.23 -18.93
N SER A 264 -3.98 -1.41 -18.79
CA SER A 264 -5.40 -1.53 -18.50
C SER A 264 -5.82 -0.82 -17.21
N TYR A 265 -4.99 -0.83 -16.16
CA TYR A 265 -5.28 -0.14 -14.90
C TYR A 265 -5.26 1.38 -15.08
N GLY A 266 -4.22 1.90 -15.72
CA GLY A 266 -4.10 3.34 -15.98
C GLY A 266 -5.25 3.89 -16.85
N VAL A 267 -5.71 3.12 -17.84
CA VAL A 267 -6.86 3.51 -18.66
C VAL A 267 -8.17 3.51 -17.85
N VAL A 268 -8.40 2.48 -17.02
CA VAL A 268 -9.62 2.41 -16.20
C VAL A 268 -9.65 3.55 -15.17
N GLU A 269 -8.54 3.81 -14.49
CA GLU A 269 -8.42 4.93 -13.54
C GLU A 269 -8.61 6.28 -14.22
N TRP A 270 -7.99 6.46 -15.39
CA TRP A 270 -8.14 7.68 -16.17
C TRP A 270 -9.60 7.92 -16.57
N LEU A 271 -10.28 6.90 -17.11
CA LEU A 271 -11.69 7.00 -17.49
C LEU A 271 -12.60 7.27 -16.28
N THR A 272 -12.31 6.64 -15.14
CA THR A 272 -13.04 6.87 -13.89
C THR A 272 -12.91 8.33 -13.45
N TRP A 273 -11.70 8.88 -13.47
CA TRP A 273 -11.46 10.28 -13.12
C TRP A 273 -12.11 11.25 -14.12
N GLN A 274 -12.12 10.96 -15.42
CA GLN A 274 -12.82 11.81 -16.39
C GLN A 274 -14.34 11.85 -16.13
N GLY A 275 -14.93 10.75 -15.64
CA GLY A 275 -16.36 10.69 -15.32
C GLY A 275 -16.74 11.37 -14.00
N LEU A 276 -15.86 11.33 -13.00
CA LEU A 276 -16.18 11.72 -11.62
C LEU A 276 -15.41 12.94 -11.10
N GLY A 277 -14.31 13.34 -11.74
CA GLY A 277 -13.39 14.36 -11.25
C GLY A 277 -14.05 15.71 -10.95
N ASP A 278 -15.01 16.14 -11.77
CA ASP A 278 -15.75 17.40 -11.54
C ASP A 278 -16.70 17.31 -10.34
N VAL A 279 -17.32 16.15 -10.12
CA VAL A 279 -18.18 15.91 -8.95
C VAL A 279 -17.33 15.89 -7.69
N ILE A 280 -16.22 15.16 -7.73
CA ILE A 280 -15.25 15.06 -6.63
C ILE A 280 -14.66 16.44 -6.32
N ASN A 281 -14.21 17.21 -7.30
CA ASN A 281 -13.62 18.53 -7.07
C ASN A 281 -14.61 19.57 -6.54
N ARG A 282 -15.88 19.52 -6.97
CA ARG A 282 -16.94 20.37 -6.38
C ARG A 282 -17.21 20.02 -4.92
N TRP A 283 -17.26 18.73 -4.60
CA TRP A 283 -17.41 18.28 -3.21
C TRP A 283 -16.15 18.55 -2.36
N ARG A 284 -14.95 18.45 -2.94
CA ARG A 284 -13.70 18.85 -2.28
C ARG A 284 -13.75 20.31 -1.83
N ALA A 285 -14.26 21.21 -2.69
CA ALA A 285 -14.43 22.60 -2.33
C ALA A 285 -15.42 22.80 -1.15
N SER A 286 -16.45 21.94 -1.00
CA SER A 286 -17.36 22.02 0.16
C SER A 286 -16.75 21.53 1.47
N ILE A 287 -15.59 20.87 1.42
CA ILE A 287 -14.81 20.46 2.61
C ILE A 287 -13.46 21.20 2.67
N ASP A 288 -13.39 22.38 2.06
CA ASP A 288 -12.24 23.31 2.08
C ASP A 288 -10.93 22.72 1.50
N LEU A 289 -11.04 21.82 0.52
CA LEU A 289 -9.89 21.26 -0.20
C LEU A 289 -9.75 21.84 -1.61
N ASP A 290 -8.50 22.11 -2.00
CA ASP A 290 -8.17 22.52 -3.37
C ASP A 290 -8.55 21.45 -4.41
N PRO A 291 -8.93 21.83 -5.64
CA PRO A 291 -9.21 20.86 -6.69
C PRO A 291 -7.96 20.05 -7.06
N VAL A 292 -8.15 18.76 -7.37
CA VAL A 292 -7.10 17.91 -7.93
C VAL A 292 -7.08 18.03 -9.45
N PRO A 293 -5.91 18.27 -10.08
CA PRO A 293 -5.78 18.33 -11.53
C PRO A 293 -6.19 17.03 -12.23
N ALA A 294 -6.75 17.15 -13.44
CA ALA A 294 -7.20 16.02 -14.25
C ALA A 294 -6.10 14.97 -14.56
N THR A 295 -4.84 15.40 -14.57
CA THR A 295 -3.68 14.53 -14.85
C THR A 295 -3.19 13.75 -13.64
N GLU A 296 -3.47 14.24 -12.43
CA GLU A 296 -2.96 13.65 -11.17
C GLU A 296 -4.00 12.79 -10.46
N GLY A 297 -5.28 13.10 -10.64
CA GLY A 297 -6.39 12.34 -10.05
C GLY A 297 -6.30 10.82 -10.23
N PRO A 298 -6.09 10.31 -11.45
CA PRO A 298 -6.00 8.87 -11.73
C PRO A 298 -4.86 8.14 -11.00
N SER A 299 -3.84 8.86 -10.52
CA SER A 299 -2.63 8.27 -9.93
C SER A 299 -2.48 8.57 -8.44
N LEU A 300 -3.44 9.24 -7.79
CA LEU A 300 -3.31 9.69 -6.40
C LEU A 300 -2.90 8.58 -5.43
N ALA A 301 -3.56 7.41 -5.47
CA ALA A 301 -3.26 6.32 -4.56
C ALA A 301 -1.83 5.79 -4.75
N GLU A 302 -1.36 5.70 -6.00
CA GLU A 302 0.00 5.28 -6.35
C GLU A 302 1.05 6.34 -5.97
N ALA A 303 0.82 7.60 -6.36
CA ALA A 303 1.71 8.72 -6.12
C ALA A 303 1.93 8.97 -4.61
N LEU A 304 0.87 8.85 -3.82
CA LEU A 304 0.90 8.99 -2.36
C LEU A 304 1.33 7.71 -1.64
N LYS A 305 1.52 6.60 -2.36
CA LYS A 305 1.87 5.27 -1.81
C LYS A 305 0.90 4.84 -0.71
N VAL A 306 -0.40 5.06 -0.93
CA VAL A 306 -1.44 4.72 0.03
C VAL A 306 -1.37 3.21 0.31
N PRO A 307 -1.29 2.77 1.58
CA PRO A 307 -1.31 1.36 1.91
C PRO A 307 -2.53 0.69 1.29
N PHE A 308 -2.30 -0.42 0.56
CA PHE A 308 -3.35 -1.14 -0.13
C PHE A 308 -3.28 -2.63 0.27
N THR A 309 -4.38 -3.20 0.74
CA THR A 309 -4.43 -4.63 1.07
C THR A 309 -5.55 -5.34 0.34
N TYR A 310 -5.17 -6.38 -0.38
CA TYR A 310 -6.08 -7.22 -1.11
C TYR A 310 -6.56 -8.39 -0.27
N CYS A 311 -7.88 -8.58 -0.30
CA CYS A 311 -8.61 -9.50 0.56
C CYS A 311 -8.86 -10.82 -0.17
N TRP A 312 -7.79 -11.42 -0.72
CA TRP A 312 -7.82 -12.77 -1.30
C TRP A 312 -6.67 -13.61 -0.77
N SER A 313 -6.83 -14.93 -0.93
CA SER A 313 -5.85 -15.92 -0.53
C SER A 313 -4.63 -15.93 -1.47
N PRO A 314 -3.38 -15.83 -0.95
CA PRO A 314 -2.18 -16.03 -1.75
C PRO A 314 -2.05 -17.45 -2.33
N ALA A 315 -2.73 -18.46 -1.75
CA ALA A 315 -2.82 -19.81 -2.32
C ALA A 315 -3.58 -19.83 -3.66
N LEU A 316 -4.61 -19.00 -3.80
CA LEU A 316 -5.32 -18.82 -5.07
C LEU A 316 -4.57 -17.86 -6.00
N MET A 317 -4.17 -16.71 -5.48
CA MET A 317 -3.49 -15.69 -6.27
C MET A 317 -2.37 -15.03 -5.44
N PRO A 318 -1.09 -15.36 -5.71
CA PRO A 318 0.01 -14.76 -4.98
C PRO A 318 0.12 -13.27 -5.34
N LYS A 319 0.70 -12.49 -4.43
CA LYS A 319 1.08 -11.10 -4.70
C LYS A 319 1.96 -11.04 -5.96
N PRO A 320 1.60 -10.22 -6.96
CA PRO A 320 2.48 -9.90 -8.07
C PRO A 320 3.86 -9.40 -7.63
N GLN A 321 4.90 -9.84 -8.33
CA GLN A 321 6.29 -9.49 -8.00
C GLN A 321 6.61 -8.02 -8.27
N ASP A 322 5.84 -7.36 -9.12
CA ASP A 322 5.99 -5.95 -9.48
C ASP A 322 5.20 -5.01 -8.56
N TRP A 323 4.53 -5.52 -7.54
CA TRP A 323 3.89 -4.67 -6.53
C TRP A 323 4.86 -4.20 -5.44
N PRO A 324 4.84 -2.90 -5.11
CA PRO A 324 5.65 -2.34 -4.05
C PRO A 324 5.28 -2.86 -2.65
N ALA A 325 6.10 -2.54 -1.65
CA ALA A 325 5.95 -3.04 -0.28
C ALA A 325 4.69 -2.52 0.45
N HIS A 326 4.09 -1.42 0.01
CA HIS A 326 2.86 -0.87 0.60
C HIS A 326 1.58 -1.51 0.08
N ILE A 327 1.69 -2.40 -0.92
CA ILE A 327 0.58 -3.18 -1.46
C ILE A 327 0.75 -4.62 -1.01
N ASP A 328 -0.28 -5.21 -0.40
CA ASP A 328 -0.19 -6.55 0.17
C ASP A 328 -1.41 -7.42 -0.11
N VAL A 329 -1.28 -8.73 0.11
CA VAL A 329 -2.35 -9.73 -0.01
C VAL A 329 -2.46 -10.45 1.32
N CYS A 330 -3.62 -10.36 1.99
CA CYS A 330 -3.76 -10.76 3.40
C CYS A 330 -4.59 -12.03 3.65
N GLY A 331 -5.08 -12.68 2.60
CA GLY A 331 -6.08 -13.73 2.75
C GLY A 331 -7.50 -13.21 2.54
N PHE A 332 -8.43 -14.13 2.34
CA PHE A 332 -9.86 -13.79 2.32
C PHE A 332 -10.35 -13.50 3.74
N PHE A 333 -11.26 -12.54 3.88
CA PHE A 333 -11.94 -12.28 5.15
C PHE A 333 -13.12 -13.23 5.28
N PHE A 334 -13.00 -14.13 6.24
CA PHE A 334 -14.05 -15.06 6.59
C PHE A 334 -14.63 -14.68 7.95
N ARG A 335 -15.94 -14.85 8.09
CA ARG A 335 -16.62 -14.86 9.37
C ARG A 335 -16.73 -16.31 9.86
N ASP A 336 -16.96 -16.48 11.15
CA ASP A 336 -17.31 -17.77 11.69
C ASP A 336 -18.63 -18.28 11.09
N THR A 337 -18.75 -19.59 10.95
CA THR A 337 -19.98 -20.23 10.50
C THR A 337 -21.08 -19.91 11.51
N PRO A 338 -22.15 -19.20 11.11
CA PRO A 338 -23.23 -18.90 12.05
C PRO A 338 -23.93 -20.20 12.48
N PRO A 339 -24.46 -20.26 13.72
CA PRO A 339 -25.37 -21.33 14.10
C PRO A 339 -26.54 -21.39 13.12
N TYR A 340 -26.74 -22.53 12.48
CA TYR A 340 -27.80 -22.71 11.50
C TYR A 340 -28.53 -24.02 11.77
N ASN A 341 -29.84 -23.94 11.88
CA ASN A 341 -30.70 -25.11 12.02
C ASN A 341 -31.38 -25.38 10.68
N PRO A 342 -30.92 -26.36 9.88
CA PRO A 342 -31.48 -26.62 8.57
C PRO A 342 -32.93 -27.12 8.68
N PRO A 343 -33.80 -26.79 7.71
CA PRO A 343 -35.11 -27.43 7.62
C PRO A 343 -34.98 -28.95 7.48
N ALA A 344 -35.91 -29.71 8.10
CA ALA A 344 -35.89 -31.18 8.08
C ALA A 344 -35.79 -31.74 6.65
N GLU A 345 -36.50 -31.13 5.69
CA GLU A 345 -36.49 -31.54 4.29
C GLU A 345 -35.10 -31.41 3.64
N LEU A 346 -34.33 -30.36 3.99
CA LEU A 346 -32.96 -30.19 3.50
C LEU A 346 -32.05 -31.26 4.10
N GLU A 347 -32.21 -31.53 5.39
CA GLU A 347 -31.43 -32.55 6.07
C GLU A 347 -31.70 -33.96 5.52
N ASP A 348 -32.97 -34.30 5.29
CA ASP A 348 -33.39 -35.55 4.66
C ASP A 348 -32.90 -35.68 3.22
N PHE A 349 -32.93 -34.58 2.45
CA PHE A 349 -32.36 -34.55 1.11
C PHE A 349 -30.85 -34.82 1.12
N LEU A 350 -30.11 -34.19 2.03
CA LEU A 350 -28.67 -34.42 2.17
C LEU A 350 -28.37 -35.89 2.53
N LYS A 351 -29.11 -36.49 3.46
CA LYS A 351 -28.94 -37.88 3.92
C LYS A 351 -29.35 -38.95 2.91
N SER A 352 -30.28 -38.65 2.00
CA SER A 352 -30.91 -39.65 1.11
C SER A 352 -30.07 -40.09 -0.11
N GLY A 353 -28.77 -39.76 -0.18
CA GLY A 353 -27.92 -40.14 -1.32
C GLY A 353 -26.53 -39.48 -1.34
N PRO A 354 -25.85 -39.48 -2.50
CA PRO A 354 -24.49 -38.91 -2.63
C PRO A 354 -24.48 -37.38 -2.57
N PRO A 355 -23.41 -36.73 -2.08
CA PRO A 355 -23.37 -35.27 -1.91
C PRO A 355 -23.82 -34.50 -3.17
N PRO A 356 -24.80 -33.59 -3.07
CA PRO A 356 -25.31 -32.84 -4.23
C PRO A 356 -24.33 -31.76 -4.69
N VAL A 357 -24.57 -31.20 -5.87
CA VAL A 357 -23.90 -29.98 -6.37
C VAL A 357 -24.74 -28.76 -5.99
N TYR A 358 -24.12 -27.73 -5.43
CA TYR A 358 -24.80 -26.45 -5.21
C TYR A 358 -24.81 -25.62 -6.50
N ILE A 359 -25.95 -25.00 -6.82
CA ILE A 359 -26.11 -24.09 -7.96
C ILE A 359 -26.82 -22.82 -7.49
N GLY A 360 -26.12 -21.69 -7.51
CA GLY A 360 -26.68 -20.41 -7.09
C GLY A 360 -25.97 -19.22 -7.71
N PHE A 361 -26.71 -18.36 -8.41
CA PHE A 361 -26.15 -17.21 -9.12
C PHE A 361 -26.22 -15.90 -8.31
N GLY A 362 -26.58 -15.93 -7.02
CA GLY A 362 -26.74 -14.72 -6.21
C GLY A 362 -28.01 -13.93 -6.59
N SER A 363 -28.11 -12.65 -6.22
CA SER A 363 -29.28 -11.79 -6.54
C SER A 363 -29.14 -11.13 -7.92
N ILE A 364 -29.01 -11.91 -8.98
CA ILE A 364 -28.84 -11.40 -10.35
C ILE A 364 -30.19 -11.25 -11.03
N VAL A 365 -30.41 -10.11 -11.70
CA VAL A 365 -31.57 -9.89 -12.57
C VAL A 365 -31.28 -10.54 -13.92
N VAL A 366 -32.12 -11.50 -14.30
CA VAL A 366 -32.02 -12.26 -15.54
C VAL A 366 -33.25 -11.99 -16.39
N ASP A 367 -33.09 -11.76 -17.70
CA ASP A 367 -34.21 -11.45 -18.61
C ASP A 367 -35.24 -12.60 -18.71
N ASP A 368 -34.76 -13.84 -18.70
CA ASP A 368 -35.58 -15.05 -18.77
C ASP A 368 -35.15 -16.07 -17.69
N PRO A 369 -35.64 -15.91 -16.45
CA PRO A 369 -35.29 -16.81 -15.34
C PRO A 369 -35.76 -18.25 -15.57
N GLN A 370 -36.88 -18.44 -16.30
CA GLN A 370 -37.43 -19.77 -16.57
C GLN A 370 -36.50 -20.58 -17.48
N LYS A 371 -36.02 -19.97 -18.57
CA LYS A 371 -35.04 -20.61 -19.46
C LYS A 371 -33.74 -20.98 -18.74
N LEU A 372 -33.29 -20.15 -17.80
CA LEU A 372 -32.10 -20.46 -17.00
C LEU A 372 -32.35 -21.64 -16.06
N ILE A 373 -33.52 -21.71 -15.40
CA ILE A 373 -33.92 -22.88 -14.61
C ILE A 373 -33.93 -24.12 -15.49
N ASP A 374 -34.63 -24.10 -16.63
CA ASP A 374 -34.71 -25.27 -17.53
C ASP A 374 -33.33 -25.74 -18.00
N THR A 375 -32.42 -24.80 -18.26
CA THR A 375 -31.02 -25.09 -18.60
C THR A 375 -30.29 -25.79 -17.45
N VAL A 376 -30.48 -25.31 -16.22
CA VAL A 376 -29.91 -25.92 -15.00
C VAL A 376 -30.47 -27.33 -14.79
N LEU A 377 -31.79 -27.52 -14.85
CA LEU A 377 -32.43 -28.83 -14.63
C LEU A 377 -31.96 -29.86 -15.67
N ARG A 378 -31.87 -29.47 -16.95
CA ARG A 378 -31.34 -30.32 -18.02
C ARG A 378 -29.87 -30.67 -17.81
N ALA A 379 -29.06 -29.71 -17.36
CA ALA A 379 -27.64 -29.94 -17.10
C ALA A 379 -27.43 -30.92 -15.95
N VAL A 380 -28.20 -30.77 -14.85
CA VAL A 380 -28.17 -31.68 -13.69
C VAL A 380 -28.59 -33.10 -14.11
N ALA A 381 -29.67 -33.21 -14.88
CA ALA A 381 -30.14 -34.50 -15.41
C ALA A 381 -29.09 -35.15 -16.33
N HIS A 382 -28.46 -34.37 -17.22
CA HIS A 382 -27.44 -34.87 -18.13
C HIS A 382 -26.13 -35.26 -17.41
N ALA A 383 -25.74 -34.51 -16.38
CA ALA A 383 -24.58 -34.85 -15.55
C ALA A 383 -24.84 -36.05 -14.63
N GLY A 384 -26.10 -36.43 -14.40
CA GLY A 384 -26.48 -37.56 -13.55
C GLY A 384 -26.24 -37.30 -12.05
N VAL A 385 -26.36 -36.05 -11.61
CA VAL A 385 -26.06 -35.63 -10.23
C VAL A 385 -27.31 -35.20 -9.46
N ARG A 386 -27.20 -35.16 -8.13
CA ARG A 386 -28.17 -34.44 -7.28
C ARG A 386 -27.76 -32.98 -7.18
N ALA A 387 -28.71 -32.06 -7.05
CA ALA A 387 -28.43 -30.63 -6.97
C ALA A 387 -29.26 -29.91 -5.91
N ILE A 388 -28.64 -28.91 -5.27
CA ILE A 388 -29.29 -27.90 -4.45
C ILE A 388 -29.30 -26.60 -5.24
N VAL A 389 -30.48 -26.09 -5.58
CA VAL A 389 -30.64 -24.87 -6.39
C VAL A 389 -31.12 -23.74 -5.50
N SER A 390 -30.36 -22.66 -5.41
CA SER A 390 -30.77 -21.46 -4.67
C SER A 390 -31.86 -20.70 -5.43
N LYS A 391 -32.95 -20.35 -4.75
CA LYS A 391 -34.10 -19.61 -5.33
C LYS A 391 -33.83 -18.11 -5.56
N GLY A 392 -32.77 -17.56 -4.97
CA GLY A 392 -32.57 -16.11 -4.79
C GLY A 392 -32.43 -15.24 -6.05
N TRP A 393 -32.23 -15.82 -7.25
CA TRP A 393 -32.19 -15.09 -8.53
C TRP A 393 -33.43 -15.32 -9.39
N SER A 394 -34.15 -16.43 -9.19
CA SER A 394 -35.25 -16.79 -10.09
C SER A 394 -36.60 -16.38 -9.56
N GLY A 395 -36.80 -16.34 -8.22
CA GLY A 395 -38.13 -16.21 -7.61
C GLY A 395 -39.10 -17.34 -8.02
N ILE A 396 -38.62 -18.30 -8.80
CA ILE A 396 -39.36 -19.36 -9.46
C ILE A 396 -38.71 -20.67 -9.01
N SER A 397 -39.51 -21.53 -8.38
CA SER A 397 -39.17 -22.92 -8.10
C SER A 397 -39.80 -23.80 -9.16
N GLY A 398 -39.01 -24.68 -9.78
CA GLY A 398 -39.59 -25.82 -10.51
C GLY A 398 -40.17 -26.85 -9.53
N ASN A 399 -40.72 -27.94 -10.05
CA ASN A 399 -41.18 -29.04 -9.19
C ASN A 399 -39.97 -29.72 -8.53
N ALA A 400 -39.97 -29.76 -7.18
CA ALA A 400 -38.99 -30.53 -6.43
C ALA A 400 -39.01 -32.00 -6.91
N SER A 401 -37.84 -32.60 -7.00
CA SER A 401 -37.69 -34.00 -7.42
C SER A 401 -36.72 -34.71 -6.50
N LYS A 402 -36.63 -36.04 -6.59
CA LYS A 402 -35.68 -36.83 -5.78
C LYS A 402 -34.22 -36.37 -5.92
N ASN A 403 -33.87 -35.71 -7.03
CA ASN A 403 -32.51 -35.25 -7.30
C ASN A 403 -32.35 -33.73 -7.17
N ILE A 404 -33.40 -32.97 -6.89
CA ILE A 404 -33.36 -31.49 -6.90
C ILE A 404 -34.08 -30.94 -5.68
N TYR A 405 -33.32 -30.22 -4.85
CA TYR A 405 -33.83 -29.47 -3.71
C TYR A 405 -33.68 -27.97 -3.96
N TYR A 406 -34.74 -27.20 -3.73
CA TYR A 406 -34.70 -25.74 -3.85
C TYR A 406 -34.50 -25.12 -2.48
N VAL A 407 -33.39 -24.41 -2.29
CA VAL A 407 -33.04 -23.77 -1.02
C VAL A 407 -33.30 -22.26 -1.09
N ASP A 408 -33.88 -21.73 -0.02
CA ASP A 408 -33.99 -20.28 0.21
C ASP A 408 -32.64 -19.75 0.76
N GLU A 409 -32.67 -18.84 1.75
CA GLU A 409 -31.46 -18.37 2.38
C GLU A 409 -30.82 -19.46 3.27
N CYS A 410 -29.58 -19.82 2.95
CA CYS A 410 -28.77 -20.76 3.71
C CYS A 410 -27.32 -20.26 3.76
N PRO A 411 -26.67 -20.22 4.94
CA PRO A 411 -25.27 -19.82 5.04
C PRO A 411 -24.37 -20.71 4.19
N HIS A 412 -23.64 -20.12 3.24
CA HIS A 412 -22.73 -20.87 2.38
C HIS A 412 -21.63 -21.59 3.18
N GLU A 413 -21.20 -20.98 4.29
CA GLU A 413 -20.17 -21.56 5.18
C GLU A 413 -20.62 -22.90 5.77
N TRP A 414 -21.94 -23.09 5.97
CA TRP A 414 -22.52 -24.35 6.41
C TRP A 414 -22.80 -25.26 5.21
N LEU A 415 -23.55 -24.76 4.22
CA LEU A 415 -24.04 -25.57 3.11
C LEU A 415 -22.92 -26.22 2.30
N PHE A 416 -21.84 -25.49 2.05
CA PHE A 416 -20.75 -25.97 1.19
C PHE A 416 -19.94 -27.09 1.82
N GLN A 417 -20.10 -27.36 3.13
CA GLN A 417 -19.54 -28.54 3.78
C GLN A 417 -20.21 -29.83 3.31
N HIS A 418 -21.45 -29.73 2.81
CA HIS A 418 -22.32 -30.86 2.47
C HIS A 418 -22.46 -31.12 0.96
N VAL A 419 -21.72 -30.41 0.12
CA VAL A 419 -21.84 -30.50 -1.35
C VAL A 419 -20.56 -31.04 -2.00
N ALA A 420 -20.69 -31.63 -3.19
CA ALA A 420 -19.55 -32.13 -3.97
C ALA A 420 -18.82 -31.02 -4.73
N ALA A 421 -19.57 -30.05 -5.26
CA ALA A 421 -19.06 -28.94 -6.05
C ALA A 421 -19.99 -27.72 -5.95
N VAL A 422 -19.48 -26.55 -6.33
CA VAL A 422 -20.21 -25.27 -6.30
C VAL A 422 -20.27 -24.69 -7.71
N VAL A 423 -21.47 -24.37 -8.19
CA VAL A 423 -21.69 -23.60 -9.41
C VAL A 423 -22.28 -22.25 -9.03
N HIS A 424 -21.60 -21.16 -9.40
CA HIS A 424 -22.08 -19.83 -9.05
C HIS A 424 -21.62 -18.77 -10.05
N HIS A 425 -21.99 -17.52 -9.78
CA HIS A 425 -21.75 -16.39 -10.67
C HIS A 425 -20.30 -15.89 -10.71
N GLY A 426 -19.41 -16.33 -9.81
CA GLY A 426 -18.03 -15.87 -9.73
C GLY A 426 -17.74 -14.71 -8.76
N GLY A 427 -18.68 -14.33 -7.88
CA GLY A 427 -18.40 -13.30 -6.87
C GLY A 427 -17.33 -13.75 -5.86
N ALA A 428 -16.41 -12.84 -5.51
CA ALA A 428 -15.23 -13.10 -4.70
C ALA A 428 -15.52 -13.90 -3.41
N GLY A 429 -16.53 -13.49 -2.63
CA GLY A 429 -16.89 -14.16 -1.38
C GLY A 429 -17.41 -15.60 -1.55
N THR A 430 -18.17 -15.87 -2.62
CA THR A 430 -18.68 -17.23 -2.89
C THR A 430 -17.54 -18.12 -3.39
N THR A 431 -16.66 -17.59 -4.27
CA THR A 431 -15.44 -18.27 -4.71
C THR A 431 -14.57 -18.65 -3.51
N ALA A 432 -14.34 -17.68 -2.61
CA ALA A 432 -13.55 -17.87 -1.40
C ALA A 432 -14.12 -18.97 -0.50
N CYS A 433 -15.43 -18.95 -0.25
CA CYS A 433 -16.11 -19.94 0.59
C CYS A 433 -16.01 -21.35 0.01
N GLY A 434 -16.24 -21.51 -1.30
CA GLY A 434 -16.13 -22.80 -1.99
C GLY A 434 -14.72 -23.37 -1.90
N LEU A 435 -13.72 -22.56 -2.24
CA LEU A 435 -12.32 -22.98 -2.21
C LEU A 435 -11.80 -23.25 -0.79
N ARG A 436 -12.17 -22.44 0.21
CA ARG A 436 -11.79 -22.69 1.62
C ARG A 436 -12.27 -24.05 2.12
N LEU A 437 -13.43 -24.50 1.64
CA LEU A 437 -14.02 -25.80 2.00
C LEU A 437 -13.59 -26.93 1.05
N GLY A 438 -12.62 -26.69 0.17
CA GLY A 438 -12.06 -27.67 -0.75
C GLY A 438 -13.03 -28.11 -1.84
N ARG A 439 -13.99 -27.25 -2.22
CA ARG A 439 -15.02 -27.56 -3.21
C ARG A 439 -14.60 -27.06 -4.60
N PRO A 440 -14.48 -27.96 -5.59
CA PRO A 440 -14.32 -27.55 -6.98
C PRO A 440 -15.45 -26.62 -7.42
N THR A 441 -15.10 -25.61 -8.19
CA THR A 441 -15.96 -24.45 -8.41
C THR A 441 -16.11 -24.12 -9.90
N ALA A 442 -17.33 -24.17 -10.43
CA ALA A 442 -17.64 -23.71 -11.78
C ALA A 442 -18.26 -22.30 -11.76
N VAL A 443 -17.74 -21.42 -12.63
CA VAL A 443 -18.13 -20.01 -12.66
C VAL A 443 -18.89 -19.68 -13.95
N VAL A 444 -20.09 -19.12 -13.79
CA VAL A 444 -20.93 -18.59 -14.87
C VAL A 444 -21.03 -17.06 -14.68
N PRO A 445 -20.11 -16.27 -15.26
CA PRO A 445 -20.09 -14.84 -15.01
C PRO A 445 -21.18 -14.10 -15.80
N PHE A 446 -21.70 -13.06 -15.15
CA PHE A 446 -22.69 -12.12 -15.69
C PHE A 446 -22.05 -10.74 -15.91
N PHE A 447 -21.32 -10.20 -14.93
CA PHE A 447 -20.74 -8.86 -15.02
C PHE A 447 -19.52 -8.63 -14.10
N GLY A 448 -18.84 -7.50 -14.29
CA GLY A 448 -17.82 -7.00 -13.37
C GLY A 448 -16.58 -7.90 -13.28
N ASP A 449 -16.20 -8.25 -12.04
CA ASP A 449 -15.01 -9.03 -11.68
C ASP A 449 -15.21 -10.55 -11.77
N GLN A 450 -16.44 -10.99 -11.97
CA GLN A 450 -16.81 -12.41 -12.03
C GLN A 450 -16.01 -13.22 -13.07
N PRO A 451 -15.77 -12.74 -14.31
CA PRO A 451 -14.92 -13.47 -15.26
C PRO A 451 -13.50 -13.63 -14.75
N PHE A 452 -12.95 -12.62 -14.06
CA PHE A 452 -11.60 -12.66 -13.51
C PHE A 452 -11.46 -13.79 -12.48
N TRP A 453 -12.38 -13.90 -11.52
CA TRP A 453 -12.38 -15.01 -10.55
C TRP A 453 -12.54 -16.37 -11.22
N GLY A 454 -13.44 -16.48 -12.19
CA GLY A 454 -13.60 -17.72 -12.96
C GLY A 454 -12.31 -18.14 -13.65
N HIS A 455 -11.57 -17.19 -14.22
CA HIS A 455 -10.26 -17.46 -14.82
C HIS A 455 -9.19 -17.85 -13.77
N MET A 456 -9.21 -17.25 -12.58
CA MET A 456 -8.27 -17.61 -11.50
C MET A 456 -8.53 -19.03 -10.99
N VAL A 457 -9.80 -19.40 -10.77
CA VAL A 457 -10.21 -20.76 -10.40
C VAL A 457 -9.78 -21.77 -11.46
N ALA A 458 -10.03 -21.45 -12.74
CA ALA A 458 -9.64 -22.30 -13.85
C ALA A 458 -8.12 -22.48 -13.96
N ARG A 459 -7.35 -21.40 -13.78
CA ARG A 459 -5.89 -21.41 -13.80
C ARG A 459 -5.30 -22.25 -12.66
N ALA A 460 -5.96 -22.26 -11.50
CA ALA A 460 -5.58 -23.09 -10.37
C ALA A 460 -5.99 -24.57 -10.52
N GLY A 461 -6.74 -24.92 -11.58
CA GLY A 461 -7.23 -26.28 -11.83
C GLY A 461 -8.41 -26.69 -10.92
N ALA A 462 -8.87 -25.82 -10.03
CA ALA A 462 -9.98 -26.08 -9.10
C ALA A 462 -11.37 -25.95 -9.76
N GLY A 463 -11.43 -25.66 -11.06
CA GLY A 463 -12.67 -25.55 -11.83
C GLY A 463 -12.42 -25.42 -13.32
N PRO A 464 -13.48 -25.51 -14.15
CA PRO A 464 -13.37 -25.33 -15.60
C PRO A 464 -13.19 -23.85 -15.97
N LYS A 465 -12.86 -23.58 -17.24
CA LYS A 465 -12.91 -22.21 -17.77
C LYS A 465 -14.32 -21.61 -17.56
N PRO A 466 -14.42 -20.33 -17.20
CA PRO A 466 -15.72 -19.70 -16.94
C PRO A 466 -16.59 -19.72 -18.19
N ILE A 467 -17.90 -19.91 -18.02
CA ILE A 467 -18.89 -19.96 -19.10
C ILE A 467 -19.70 -18.67 -19.07
N PRO A 468 -19.42 -17.68 -19.95
CA PRO A 468 -20.21 -16.45 -20.00
C PRO A 468 -21.70 -16.78 -20.11
N TYR A 469 -22.54 -16.11 -19.30
CA TYR A 469 -23.99 -16.34 -19.25
C TYR A 469 -24.63 -16.32 -20.65
N THR A 470 -24.22 -15.39 -21.51
CA THR A 470 -24.70 -15.24 -22.90
C THR A 470 -24.45 -16.46 -23.79
N SER A 471 -23.50 -17.32 -23.39
CA SER A 471 -23.12 -18.53 -24.12
C SER A 471 -23.49 -19.82 -23.39
N LEU A 472 -24.20 -19.71 -22.26
CA LEU A 472 -24.57 -20.83 -21.40
C LEU A 472 -25.55 -21.75 -22.11
N THR A 473 -25.21 -23.04 -22.15
CA THR A 473 -26.10 -24.11 -22.59
C THR A 473 -26.06 -25.23 -21.57
N PHE A 474 -27.05 -26.13 -21.60
CA PHE A 474 -27.12 -27.21 -20.63
C PHE A 474 -25.94 -28.20 -20.80
N GLU A 475 -25.44 -28.40 -22.03
CA GLU A 475 -24.28 -29.24 -22.31
C GLU A 475 -23.01 -28.65 -21.72
N LYS A 476 -22.78 -27.34 -21.89
CA LYS A 476 -21.62 -26.66 -21.31
C LYS A 476 -21.68 -26.69 -19.78
N LEU A 477 -22.86 -26.46 -19.21
CA LEU A 477 -23.05 -26.52 -17.77
C LEU A 477 -22.85 -27.94 -17.22
N ALA A 478 -23.38 -28.96 -17.90
CA ALA A 478 -23.17 -30.35 -17.52
C ALA A 478 -21.69 -30.75 -17.60
N ALA A 479 -20.98 -30.36 -18.66
CA ALA A 479 -19.55 -30.59 -18.80
C ALA A 479 -18.74 -29.88 -17.70
N ALA A 480 -19.14 -28.67 -17.31
CA ALA A 480 -18.51 -27.95 -16.19
C ALA A 480 -18.74 -28.64 -14.84
N ILE A 481 -19.96 -29.15 -14.59
CA ILE A 481 -20.28 -29.96 -13.41
C ILE A 481 -19.42 -31.22 -13.40
N GLN A 482 -19.37 -31.96 -14.50
CA GLN A 482 -18.56 -33.18 -14.62
C GLN A 482 -17.07 -32.90 -14.41
N PHE A 483 -16.53 -31.81 -14.94
CA PHE A 483 -15.15 -31.39 -14.69
C PHE A 483 -14.88 -31.20 -13.20
N CYS A 484 -15.79 -30.52 -12.48
CA CYS A 484 -15.66 -30.28 -11.04
C CYS A 484 -15.63 -31.59 -10.23
N LEU A 485 -16.23 -32.66 -10.74
CA LEU A 485 -16.25 -33.97 -10.09
C LEU A 485 -15.03 -34.84 -10.45
N THR A 486 -14.09 -34.34 -11.25
CA THR A 486 -12.86 -35.08 -11.57
C THR A 486 -11.90 -35.11 -10.37
N PRO A 487 -11.11 -36.19 -10.20
CA PRO A 487 -10.11 -36.27 -9.13
C PRO A 487 -9.11 -35.12 -9.13
N ASN A 488 -8.73 -34.63 -10.32
CA ASN A 488 -7.80 -33.52 -10.47
C ASN A 488 -8.38 -32.21 -9.92
N ALA A 489 -9.63 -31.88 -10.25
CA ALA A 489 -10.28 -30.68 -9.75
C ALA A 489 -10.49 -30.73 -8.23
N ILE A 490 -10.90 -31.89 -7.71
CA ILE A 490 -11.05 -32.14 -6.27
C ILE A 490 -9.71 -31.95 -5.55
N THR A 491 -8.64 -32.58 -6.05
CA THR A 491 -7.30 -32.47 -5.44
C THR A 491 -6.79 -31.03 -5.48
N ALA A 492 -6.98 -30.32 -6.60
CA ALA A 492 -6.59 -28.92 -6.72
C ALA A 492 -7.34 -28.03 -5.71
N ALA A 493 -8.66 -28.19 -5.59
CA ALA A 493 -9.46 -27.45 -4.61
C ALA A 493 -9.05 -27.78 -3.16
N GLN A 494 -8.78 -29.04 -2.85
CA GLN A 494 -8.30 -29.48 -1.53
C GLN A 494 -6.93 -28.90 -1.20
N ASN A 495 -5.99 -28.86 -2.16
CA ASN A 495 -4.68 -28.26 -1.96
C ASN A 495 -4.79 -26.75 -1.66
N ILE A 496 -5.66 -26.04 -2.39
CA ILE A 496 -5.94 -24.63 -2.12
C ILE A 496 -6.54 -24.47 -0.72
N ALA A 497 -7.52 -25.30 -0.35
CA ALA A 497 -8.14 -25.27 0.97
C ALA A 497 -7.12 -25.50 2.09
N GLN A 498 -6.24 -26.49 1.95
CA GLN A 498 -5.18 -26.80 2.91
C GLN A 498 -4.20 -25.62 3.02
N GLN A 499 -3.85 -24.98 1.90
CA GLN A 499 -3.04 -23.77 1.93
C GLN A 499 -3.78 -22.62 2.61
N MET A 500 -5.07 -22.39 2.32
CA MET A 500 -5.90 -21.39 3.01
C MET A 500 -6.06 -21.64 4.51
N GLN A 501 -6.06 -22.90 4.95
CA GLN A 501 -6.09 -23.27 6.37
C GLN A 501 -4.74 -23.09 7.06
N THR A 502 -3.65 -23.11 6.29
CA THR A 502 -2.28 -22.91 6.77
C THR A 502 -1.73 -21.53 6.43
N GLU A 503 -2.52 -20.70 5.74
CA GLU A 503 -2.30 -19.29 5.50
C GLU A 503 -2.21 -18.65 6.87
N ARG A 504 -0.95 -18.37 7.21
CA ARG A 504 -0.43 -18.41 8.57
C ARG A 504 -1.36 -17.68 9.53
N ASP A 505 -1.50 -18.27 10.71
CA ASP A 505 -2.07 -17.65 11.91
C ASP A 505 -0.96 -17.26 12.91
N GLN A 506 0.31 -17.28 12.49
CA GLN A 506 1.46 -17.02 13.34
C GLN A 506 2.66 -16.42 12.59
N ALA A 507 3.21 -15.33 13.12
CA ALA A 507 4.29 -14.58 12.46
C ALA A 507 5.53 -15.02 13.12
N ALA A 508 6.57 -15.14 12.32
CA ALA A 508 7.88 -14.77 12.79
C ALA A 508 7.91 -13.42 13.50
N ALA A 509 7.99 -13.49 14.83
CA ALA A 509 8.31 -12.38 15.69
C ALA A 509 9.81 -12.35 16.00
N TRP A 510 10.54 -13.40 15.59
CA TRP A 510 11.90 -13.68 15.97
C TRP A 510 12.77 -14.06 14.78
N THR A 511 14.04 -13.69 14.87
CA THR A 511 15.12 -14.15 14.00
C THR A 511 16.10 -14.96 14.84
N TYR A 512 16.38 -16.18 14.41
CA TYR A 512 17.39 -17.06 14.98
C TYR A 512 18.55 -17.21 13.99
N ARG A 513 19.79 -17.09 14.47
CA ARG A 513 20.99 -17.20 13.64
C ARG A 513 21.93 -18.27 14.18
N LYS A 514 22.28 -19.25 13.35
CA LYS A 514 23.30 -20.28 13.64
C LYS A 514 24.28 -20.33 12.46
N GLY A 515 25.52 -19.87 12.69
CA GLY A 515 26.50 -19.69 11.63
C GLY A 515 26.03 -18.67 10.57
N LYS A 516 26.03 -19.07 9.29
CA LYS A 516 25.54 -18.23 8.17
C LYS A 516 24.02 -18.30 7.98
N LYS A 517 23.32 -19.29 8.56
CA LYS A 517 21.87 -19.45 8.41
C LYS A 517 21.10 -18.53 9.34
N THR A 518 20.02 -17.99 8.79
CA THR A 518 19.07 -17.12 9.48
C THR A 518 17.69 -17.70 9.29
N LEU A 519 16.99 -18.00 10.38
CA LEU A 519 15.63 -18.53 10.38
C LEU A 519 14.69 -17.50 11.02
N ASN A 520 13.54 -17.29 10.41
CA ASN A 520 12.47 -16.46 10.96
C ASN A 520 11.45 -17.38 11.65
N LEU A 521 11.26 -17.20 12.96
CA LEU A 521 10.51 -18.12 13.83
C LEU A 521 9.35 -17.41 14.51
N SER A 522 8.18 -18.07 14.56
CA SER A 522 7.00 -17.51 15.21
C SER A 522 7.07 -17.51 16.73
N LYS A 523 6.18 -16.75 17.38
CA LYS A 523 6.11 -16.71 18.86
C LYS A 523 5.88 -18.11 19.43
N VAL A 524 4.93 -18.84 18.86
CA VAL A 524 4.61 -20.22 19.24
C VAL A 524 5.77 -21.17 18.91
N ALA A 525 6.37 -21.08 17.71
CA ALA A 525 7.50 -21.92 17.35
C ALA A 525 8.72 -21.71 18.25
N VAL A 526 9.04 -20.45 18.59
CA VAL A 526 10.10 -20.13 19.56
C VAL A 526 9.81 -20.75 20.92
N GLN A 527 8.56 -20.67 21.37
CA GLN A 527 8.19 -21.22 22.67
C GLN A 527 8.35 -22.74 22.72
N VAL A 528 7.87 -23.46 21.70
CA VAL A 528 8.04 -24.91 21.57
C VAL A 528 9.53 -25.28 21.52
N LEU A 529 10.34 -24.53 20.77
CA LEU A 529 11.78 -24.78 20.65
C LEU A 529 12.56 -24.49 21.95
N ILE A 530 12.16 -23.49 22.73
CA ILE A 530 12.75 -23.19 24.05
C ILE A 530 12.36 -24.29 25.05
N GLN A 531 11.09 -24.69 25.11
CA GLN A 531 10.60 -25.75 26.00
C GLN A 531 11.25 -27.11 25.74
N ASN A 532 11.59 -27.39 24.49
CA ASN A 532 12.30 -28.60 24.07
C ASN A 532 13.83 -28.42 24.00
N GLU A 533 14.36 -27.36 24.62
CA GLU A 533 15.78 -27.05 24.76
C GLU A 533 16.58 -26.99 23.43
N ARG A 534 15.90 -26.71 22.31
CA ARG A 534 16.54 -26.61 20.99
C ARG A 534 17.18 -25.25 20.72
N ILE A 535 16.67 -24.19 21.35
CA ILE A 535 17.22 -22.83 21.26
C ILE A 535 17.15 -22.11 22.61
N ASN A 536 18.02 -21.11 22.80
CA ASN A 536 17.99 -20.24 23.98
C ASN A 536 17.53 -18.83 23.62
N GLU A 537 16.83 -18.15 24.54
CA GLU A 537 16.40 -16.75 24.41
C GLU A 537 17.52 -15.79 23.98
N LYS A 538 18.76 -16.01 24.46
CA LYS A 538 19.92 -15.17 24.14
C LYS A 538 20.34 -15.24 22.67
N GLN A 539 19.91 -16.28 21.95
CA GLN A 539 20.20 -16.49 20.53
C GLN A 539 19.14 -15.86 19.62
N LEU A 540 18.07 -15.31 20.20
CA LEU A 540 16.97 -14.70 19.48
C LEU A 540 17.15 -13.20 19.34
N ARG A 541 16.74 -12.69 18.19
CA ARG A 541 16.55 -11.24 17.95
C ARG A 541 15.12 -11.00 17.54
N CYS A 542 14.56 -9.85 17.91
CA CYS A 542 13.28 -9.44 17.36
C CYS A 542 13.39 -9.38 15.83
N TYR A 543 12.41 -10.00 15.15
CA TYR A 543 12.25 -9.81 13.72
C TYR A 543 11.64 -8.42 13.50
N ASP A 544 12.43 -7.54 12.92
CA ASP A 544 12.04 -6.19 12.54
C ASP A 544 11.47 -6.25 11.12
N VAL A 545 10.14 -6.22 11.00
CA VAL A 545 9.45 -6.23 9.70
C VAL A 545 9.49 -4.82 9.14
N SER A 546 10.11 -4.65 7.97
CA SER A 546 10.19 -3.39 7.22
C SER A 546 10.50 -2.18 8.11
N PRO A 547 11.67 -2.15 8.78
CA PRO A 547 12.05 -1.01 9.60
C PRO A 547 12.02 0.26 8.75
N ILE A 548 11.21 1.23 9.16
CA ILE A 548 11.13 2.53 8.49
C ILE A 548 12.39 3.32 8.85
N TYR A 549 13.27 3.47 7.86
CA TYR A 549 14.42 4.37 7.96
C TYR A 549 14.02 5.71 7.37
N ILE A 550 13.75 6.67 8.26
CA ILE A 550 13.44 8.05 7.85
C ILE A 550 14.76 8.72 7.46
N GLU A 551 14.98 8.87 6.15
CA GLU A 551 16.05 9.68 5.58
C GLU A 551 15.51 11.07 5.20
N ASN A 552 15.96 12.11 5.91
CA ASN A 552 15.60 13.48 5.57
C ASN A 552 16.44 13.95 4.37
N ARG A 553 15.89 13.82 3.16
CA ARG A 553 16.51 14.31 1.92
C ARG A 553 16.39 15.83 1.83
N ARG A 554 17.48 16.53 1.47
CA ARG A 554 17.54 17.99 1.36
C ARG A 554 17.88 18.38 -0.07
N TRP A 555 17.10 19.30 -0.65
CA TRP A 555 17.11 19.59 -2.09
C TRP A 555 18.31 20.43 -2.54
N ASP A 556 18.77 21.33 -1.68
CA ASP A 556 19.91 22.21 -1.94
C ASP A 556 20.60 22.58 -0.60
N PRO A 557 21.86 23.05 -0.61
CA PRO A 557 22.62 23.31 0.62
C PRO A 557 22.05 24.47 1.44
N LEU A 558 21.37 25.43 0.83
CA LEU A 558 20.82 26.59 1.53
C LEU A 558 19.56 26.20 2.31
N THR A 559 18.57 25.62 1.63
CA THR A 559 17.35 25.11 2.31
C THR A 559 17.70 23.97 3.27
N GLY A 560 18.71 23.18 2.93
CA GLY A 560 19.24 22.14 3.78
C GLY A 560 19.80 22.71 5.08
N VAL A 561 20.73 23.66 5.02
CA VAL A 561 21.30 24.27 6.25
C VAL A 561 20.24 25.05 7.04
N LEU A 562 19.36 25.78 6.37
CA LEU A 562 18.29 26.55 7.04
C LEU A 562 17.33 25.64 7.81
N SER A 563 16.92 24.50 7.23
CA SER A 563 16.05 23.53 7.92
C SER A 563 16.74 22.84 9.11
N ALA A 564 18.04 22.54 9.05
CA ALA A 564 18.79 22.01 10.21
C ALA A 564 18.93 23.07 11.32
N SER A 565 19.13 24.33 10.93
CA SER A 565 19.32 25.44 11.86
C SER A 565 18.01 25.83 12.55
N ALA A 566 16.87 25.74 11.86
CA ALA A 566 15.53 25.97 12.43
C ALA A 566 15.22 24.99 13.59
N VAL A 567 15.63 23.72 13.45
CA VAL A 567 15.52 22.70 14.52
C VAL A 567 16.48 22.99 15.68
N THR A 568 17.58 23.70 15.44
CA THR A 568 18.63 23.97 16.43
C THR A 568 18.46 25.32 17.16
N GLY A 569 17.64 26.25 16.65
CA GLY A 569 17.17 27.46 17.37
C GLY A 569 17.46 28.81 16.70
N SER A 570 16.71 29.84 17.11
CA SER A 570 16.63 31.17 16.45
C SER A 570 17.92 32.00 16.41
N LYS A 571 18.87 31.79 17.34
CA LYS A 571 20.15 32.51 17.37
C LYS A 571 21.12 32.10 16.25
N MET A 572 20.96 30.92 15.65
CA MET A 572 21.80 30.47 14.53
C MET A 572 21.40 31.06 13.17
N LEU A 573 20.14 31.50 13.03
CA LEU A 573 19.64 32.11 11.79
C LEU A 573 20.46 33.36 11.40
N ARG A 574 20.92 34.11 12.40
CA ARG A 574 21.72 35.34 12.23
C ARG A 574 23.14 35.04 11.74
N SER A 575 23.81 34.02 12.28
CA SER A 575 25.17 33.63 11.86
C SER A 575 25.21 33.03 10.44
N THR A 576 24.15 32.34 10.01
CA THR A 576 24.04 31.81 8.64
C THR A 576 23.81 32.92 7.62
N GLY A 577 23.01 33.93 7.96
CA GLY A 577 22.85 35.13 7.13
C GLY A 577 24.19 35.86 6.93
N GLU A 578 25.00 35.98 7.98
CA GLU A 578 26.33 36.58 7.93
C GLU A 578 27.33 35.76 7.10
N MET A 579 27.28 34.42 7.17
CA MET A 579 28.14 33.54 6.37
C MET A 579 27.87 33.63 4.85
N LEU A 580 26.63 33.91 4.45
CA LEU A 580 26.25 34.10 3.04
C LEU A 580 26.47 35.53 2.57
N TYR A 581 26.27 36.50 3.45
CA TYR A 581 26.38 37.93 3.15
C TYR A 581 27.84 38.40 3.08
N ASN A 582 28.70 37.98 4.01
CA ASN A 582 30.07 38.47 4.12
C ASN A 582 30.96 38.16 2.89
N PRO A 583 30.88 36.96 2.27
CA PRO A 583 31.62 36.68 1.03
C PRO A 583 31.17 37.55 -0.15
N TYR A 584 29.87 37.85 -0.26
CA TYR A 584 29.33 38.73 -1.30
C TYR A 584 29.81 40.18 -1.13
N VAL A 585 29.88 40.66 0.10
CA VAL A 585 30.42 41.99 0.42
C VAL A 585 31.91 42.08 0.10
N GLU A 586 32.71 41.05 0.41
CA GLU A 586 34.14 41.07 0.07
C GLU A 586 34.42 40.89 -1.43
N TYR A 587 33.63 40.09 -2.13
CA TYR A 587 33.66 40.02 -3.59
C TYR A 587 33.37 41.39 -4.24
N ARG A 588 32.46 42.17 -3.65
CA ARG A 588 32.12 43.53 -4.11
C ARG A 588 33.19 44.57 -3.73
N ARG A 589 33.87 44.42 -2.58
CA ARG A 589 34.98 45.30 -2.15
C ARG A 589 36.23 45.16 -3.01
N GLY A 590 36.50 43.97 -3.55
CA GLY A 590 37.63 43.72 -4.47
C GLY A 590 37.57 44.44 -5.83
N ARG A 591 36.51 45.22 -6.11
CA ARG A 591 36.24 45.82 -7.43
C ARG A 591 36.35 47.36 -7.50
N SER A 592 36.80 48.04 -6.44
CA SER A 592 37.02 49.51 -6.46
C SER A 592 38.47 49.86 -6.86
N PRO A 593 38.73 50.88 -7.70
CA PRO A 593 40.09 51.23 -8.11
C PRO A 593 40.85 51.94 -6.97
N LYS A 594 42.08 51.49 -6.68
CA LYS A 594 43.00 52.15 -5.75
C LYS A 594 43.60 53.44 -6.36
N PRO A 595 43.75 54.54 -5.59
CA PRO A 595 44.75 55.55 -5.88
C PRO A 595 46.11 55.19 -5.24
N SER A 596 47.16 55.70 -5.87
CA SER A 596 48.59 55.59 -5.58
C SER A 596 49.05 56.48 -4.42
N SER A 597 50.00 56.02 -3.60
CA SER A 597 51.36 56.58 -3.41
C SER A 597 51.97 56.32 -2.01
N GLU A 598 53.25 55.93 -2.04
CA GLU A 598 54.36 56.32 -1.14
C GLU A 598 54.52 55.76 0.29
N GLY A 599 55.78 55.45 0.61
CA GLY A 599 56.38 55.84 1.90
C GLY A 599 56.94 54.72 2.78
N SER A 600 58.23 54.43 2.62
CA SER A 600 59.09 53.63 3.50
C SER A 600 59.12 54.08 4.97
N THR A 601 59.30 53.16 5.92
CA THR A 601 60.38 53.16 6.95
C THR A 601 60.28 51.94 7.90
N SER A 602 61.41 51.24 8.06
CA SER A 602 61.76 50.32 9.18
C SER A 602 62.25 51.16 10.40
N PRO A 603 62.71 50.64 11.58
CA PRO A 603 63.12 49.26 11.91
C PRO A 603 62.92 48.81 13.40
N THR A 604 63.58 47.68 13.75
CA THR A 604 64.14 47.25 15.08
C THR A 604 63.19 46.89 16.21
N ASP A 605 63.50 46.02 17.17
CA ASP A 605 64.39 44.86 17.40
C ASP A 605 63.97 44.41 18.83
N ASP A 606 64.05 43.12 19.15
CA ASP A 606 64.58 42.67 20.46
C ASP A 606 64.62 41.13 20.57
N THR A 607 65.87 40.68 20.70
CA THR A 607 66.48 39.37 20.98
C THR A 607 66.14 38.76 22.37
N PRO A 608 66.65 37.57 22.83
CA PRO A 608 67.72 36.72 22.29
C PRO A 608 67.54 35.17 22.32
N PHE A 609 68.47 34.57 21.59
CA PHE A 609 69.03 33.22 21.46
C PHE A 609 69.24 32.35 22.72
N LEU A 610 69.23 31.01 22.51
CA LEU A 610 70.39 30.07 22.58
C LEU A 610 69.90 28.62 22.31
N THR A 611 70.02 28.10 21.07
CA THR A 611 71.06 27.18 20.53
C THR A 611 71.37 25.91 21.33
N SER A 612 71.19 24.74 20.70
CA SER A 612 72.33 23.88 20.28
C SER A 612 71.93 22.61 19.50
N ALA A 613 72.58 22.43 18.35
CA ALA A 613 73.13 21.18 17.76
C ALA A 613 72.22 20.09 17.16
N THR A 614 72.25 20.00 15.82
CA THR A 614 72.30 18.77 14.99
C THR A 614 73.77 18.29 14.87
N PRO A 615 74.15 17.09 14.31
CA PRO A 615 73.40 16.16 13.44
C PRO A 615 73.60 14.64 13.70
N SER A 616 72.70 13.78 13.18
CA SER A 616 73.10 12.47 12.62
C SER A 616 72.00 11.83 11.77
N ARG A 617 72.45 11.24 10.66
CA ARG A 617 71.71 10.45 9.65
C ARG A 617 71.82 8.97 10.04
N GLN A 618 70.70 8.24 10.12
CA GLN A 618 70.40 7.02 9.34
C GLN A 618 69.24 6.18 9.91
N LEU A 619 68.55 5.53 8.97
CA LEU A 619 67.41 4.61 9.04
C LEU A 619 67.44 3.67 10.26
N SER A 620 66.33 3.34 10.93
CA SER A 620 65.33 2.37 10.46
C SER A 620 64.32 2.06 11.57
N ASP A 621 63.10 1.78 11.14
CA ASP A 621 62.06 0.94 11.75
C ASP A 621 61.10 1.45 12.86
N MET A 622 59.87 0.92 12.79
CA MET A 622 58.66 1.12 13.62
C MET A 622 57.69 2.26 13.24
N GLN A 623 57.15 2.17 12.03
CA GLN A 623 55.78 2.63 11.72
C GLN A 623 54.76 1.58 12.18
N GLY A 624 54.09 1.80 13.32
CA GLY A 624 52.99 0.92 13.73
C GLY A 624 52.27 1.32 15.02
N VAL A 625 52.94 2.05 15.93
CA VAL A 625 52.40 2.25 17.29
C VAL A 625 51.82 3.66 17.52
N ARG A 626 52.05 4.64 16.63
CA ARG A 626 51.54 6.02 16.81
C ARG A 626 50.07 6.24 16.41
N SER A 627 49.48 5.38 15.58
CA SER A 627 48.09 5.54 15.12
C SER A 627 47.05 5.25 16.22
N LEU A 628 47.26 4.18 17.01
CA LEU A 628 46.33 3.75 18.06
C LEU A 628 46.41 4.61 19.33
N ALA A 629 47.60 5.07 19.72
CA ALA A 629 47.77 5.97 20.87
C ALA A 629 47.18 7.37 20.59
N THR A 630 47.29 7.86 19.35
CA THR A 630 46.72 9.15 18.95
C THR A 630 45.20 9.10 18.92
N ALA A 631 44.60 8.00 18.43
CA ALA A 631 43.15 7.79 18.48
C ALA A 631 42.62 7.66 19.92
N GLY A 632 43.32 6.93 20.79
CA GLY A 632 42.95 6.80 22.21
C GLY A 632 43.05 8.12 22.99
N ASN A 633 44.10 8.91 22.76
CA ASN A 633 44.28 10.23 23.36
C ASN A 633 43.25 11.24 22.85
N MET A 634 42.83 11.12 21.59
CA MET A 634 41.77 11.95 21.01
C MET A 634 40.40 11.61 21.61
N VAL A 635 40.09 10.34 21.85
CA VAL A 635 38.87 9.89 22.55
C VAL A 635 38.87 10.34 24.03
N ALA A 636 40.01 10.23 24.72
CA ALA A 636 40.14 10.68 26.11
C ALA A 636 40.04 12.21 26.26
N ALA A 637 40.61 12.99 25.33
CA ALA A 637 40.47 14.44 25.28
C ALA A 637 39.02 14.87 24.97
N THR A 638 38.34 14.11 24.11
CA THR A 638 36.91 14.32 23.78
C THR A 638 36.00 14.04 24.99
N MET A 639 36.31 13.02 25.81
CA MET A 639 35.58 12.73 27.05
C MET A 639 35.88 13.73 28.18
N LYS A 640 37.09 14.30 28.26
CA LYS A 640 37.43 15.33 29.28
C LYS A 640 36.81 16.69 28.99
N GLY A 641 36.54 17.02 27.72
CA GLY A 641 35.82 18.24 27.31
C GLY A 641 34.28 18.15 27.45
N PHE A 642 33.74 16.98 27.80
CA PHE A 642 32.30 16.69 27.78
C PHE A 642 31.50 17.33 28.92
N GLY A 643 32.17 17.87 29.94
CA GLY A 643 31.52 18.34 31.18
C GLY A 643 30.64 19.60 31.06
N LYS A 644 30.67 20.33 29.94
CA LYS A 644 29.95 21.62 29.79
C LYS A 644 29.25 21.84 28.45
N PHE A 645 28.97 20.80 27.67
CA PHE A 645 28.33 20.93 26.36
C PHE A 645 27.04 20.10 26.30
N THR A 646 25.88 20.74 26.09
CA THR A 646 24.61 20.01 25.98
C THR A 646 24.61 19.15 24.71
N GLY A 647 24.22 17.86 24.81
CA GLY A 647 24.21 16.94 23.66
C GLY A 647 23.41 17.43 22.44
N THR A 648 22.38 18.24 22.67
CA THR A 648 21.57 18.90 21.63
C THR A 648 22.36 19.92 20.82
N TYR A 649 23.23 20.71 21.47
CA TYR A 649 24.08 21.69 20.79
C TYR A 649 25.15 20.99 19.95
N PHE A 650 25.79 19.94 20.49
CA PHE A 650 26.77 19.16 19.72
C PHE A 650 26.12 18.51 18.49
N LYS A 651 24.97 17.87 18.67
CA LYS A 651 24.22 17.25 17.57
C LYS A 651 23.80 18.28 16.51
N GLY A 652 23.27 19.44 16.90
CA GLY A 652 22.85 20.45 15.94
C GLY A 652 24.01 21.08 15.15
N VAL A 653 25.06 21.54 15.83
CA VAL A 653 26.12 22.36 15.23
C VAL A 653 27.21 21.53 14.56
N VAL A 654 27.61 20.41 15.19
CA VAL A 654 28.76 19.61 14.73
C VAL A 654 28.31 18.48 13.81
N VAL A 655 27.06 18.03 13.93
CA VAL A 655 26.56 16.87 13.18
C VAL A 655 25.52 17.28 12.14
N ASP A 656 24.40 17.88 12.54
CA ASP A 656 23.24 18.03 11.68
C ASP A 656 23.42 19.11 10.61
N ILE A 657 24.06 20.25 10.92
CA ILE A 657 24.30 21.34 9.94
C ILE A 657 25.33 20.95 8.86
N PRO A 658 26.53 20.44 9.20
CA PRO A 658 27.49 19.99 8.19
C PRO A 658 26.96 18.83 7.35
N HIS A 659 26.19 17.90 7.96
CA HIS A 659 25.54 16.81 7.24
C HIS A 659 24.48 17.34 6.27
N ALA A 660 23.67 18.31 6.71
CA ALA A 660 22.67 18.96 5.86
C ALA A 660 23.28 19.69 4.67
N ALA A 661 24.41 20.38 4.88
CA ALA A 661 25.14 21.06 3.83
C ALA A 661 25.73 20.06 2.83
N ALA A 662 26.39 19.00 3.31
CA ALA A 662 26.95 17.95 2.47
C ALA A 662 25.88 17.28 1.59
N GLU A 663 24.74 16.93 2.19
CA GLU A 663 23.60 16.36 1.47
C GLU A 663 23.01 17.33 0.45
N GLY A 664 22.81 18.60 0.84
CA GLY A 664 22.31 19.62 -0.07
C GLY A 664 23.21 19.80 -1.29
N PHE A 665 24.53 19.91 -1.11
CA PHE A 665 25.49 19.97 -2.22
C PHE A 665 25.48 18.71 -3.10
N ARG A 666 25.31 17.52 -2.49
CA ARG A 666 25.20 16.26 -3.21
C ARG A 666 23.98 16.21 -4.13
N GLN A 667 22.87 16.86 -3.77
CA GLN A 667 21.62 16.81 -4.53
C GLN A 667 21.51 17.88 -5.62
N VAL A 668 22.30 18.96 -5.60
CA VAL A 668 22.27 20.03 -6.62
C VAL A 668 22.37 19.51 -8.07
N PRO A 669 23.21 18.50 -8.40
CA PRO A 669 23.27 17.91 -9.73
C PRO A 669 21.93 17.44 -10.33
N ARG A 670 20.98 17.10 -9.47
CA ARG A 670 19.64 16.66 -9.85
C ARG A 670 18.80 17.75 -10.53
N LEU A 671 19.04 19.02 -10.19
CA LEU A 671 18.29 20.16 -10.72
C LEU A 671 18.53 20.42 -12.21
N TYR A 672 19.54 19.80 -12.81
CA TYR A 672 19.87 19.93 -14.24
C TYR A 672 20.04 18.56 -14.94
N GLY A 673 19.41 17.52 -14.38
CA GLY A 673 19.24 16.22 -15.02
C GLY A 673 20.41 15.24 -14.87
N GLU A 674 21.28 15.40 -13.88
CA GLU A 674 22.18 14.32 -13.44
C GLU A 674 21.53 13.53 -12.30
N GLN A 675 21.82 12.23 -12.20
CA GLN A 675 21.43 11.43 -11.03
C GLN A 675 22.58 11.42 -10.02
N PRO A 676 22.44 12.01 -8.83
CA PRO A 676 23.44 11.90 -7.78
C PRO A 676 23.62 10.46 -7.32
N GLU A 677 24.87 10.08 -7.08
CA GLU A 677 25.23 8.73 -6.68
C GLU A 677 24.76 8.43 -5.24
N GLN A 678 24.25 7.21 -5.02
CA GLN A 678 23.66 6.80 -3.73
C GLN A 678 24.60 5.83 -3.01
N TYR A 679 25.06 6.23 -1.83
CA TYR A 679 26.06 5.48 -1.07
C TYR A 679 25.48 4.57 0.03
N GLY A 680 24.15 4.49 0.13
CA GLY A 680 23.41 3.71 1.12
C GLY A 680 23.11 4.45 2.43
N ALA A 681 22.26 3.86 3.26
CA ALA A 681 21.79 4.45 4.52
C ALA A 681 22.86 4.39 5.63
N ILE A 682 23.03 5.49 6.36
CA ILE A 682 23.93 5.56 7.53
C ILE A 682 23.18 5.07 8.77
N GLN A 683 23.55 3.90 9.27
CA GLN A 683 22.90 3.21 10.39
C GLN A 683 23.71 3.28 11.68
N ASP A 684 25.03 3.36 11.54
CA ASP A 684 26.01 3.34 12.61
C ASP A 684 27.30 4.05 12.16
N TRP A 685 28.27 4.12 13.06
CA TRP A 685 29.55 4.78 12.76
C TRP A 685 30.32 4.11 11.61
N LYS A 686 30.18 2.79 11.41
CA LYS A 686 30.88 2.04 10.36
C LYS A 686 30.32 2.38 8.99
N SER A 687 29.00 2.33 8.84
CA SER A 687 28.29 2.73 7.63
C SER A 687 28.51 4.22 7.31
N GLY A 688 28.51 5.09 8.33
CA GLY A 688 28.86 6.51 8.17
C GLY A 688 30.27 6.74 7.63
N ALA A 689 31.26 5.98 8.12
CA ALA A 689 32.64 6.04 7.62
C ALA A 689 32.78 5.52 6.17
N ILE A 690 32.08 4.43 5.83
CA ILE A 690 32.07 3.87 4.47
C ILE A 690 31.46 4.86 3.48
N VAL A 691 30.30 5.44 3.82
CA VAL A 691 29.60 6.44 3.00
C VAL A 691 30.46 7.71 2.85
N GLY A 692 31.08 8.17 3.93
CA GLY A 692 32.05 9.27 3.92
C GLY A 692 33.21 9.06 2.96
N GLY A 693 33.83 7.88 3.02
CA GLY A 693 34.94 7.52 2.14
C GLY A 693 34.54 7.43 0.66
N LYS A 694 33.42 6.78 0.35
CA LYS A 694 32.90 6.66 -1.03
C LYS A 694 32.57 8.01 -1.64
N ASN A 695 31.74 8.80 -0.95
CA ASN A 695 31.37 10.16 -1.37
C ASN A 695 32.60 11.06 -1.55
N PHE A 696 33.65 10.89 -0.73
CA PHE A 696 34.88 11.64 -0.88
C PHE A 696 35.64 11.25 -2.16
N VAL A 697 35.91 9.96 -2.37
CA VAL A 697 36.67 9.48 -3.53
C VAL A 697 35.92 9.77 -4.83
N GLU A 698 34.65 9.40 -4.91
CA GLU A 698 33.84 9.56 -6.13
C GLU A 698 33.49 11.03 -6.38
N GLY A 699 33.12 11.80 -5.34
CA GLY A 699 32.82 13.21 -5.48
C GLY A 699 34.04 14.07 -5.84
N MET A 700 35.24 13.74 -5.35
CA MET A 700 36.48 14.44 -5.69
C MET A 700 36.97 14.06 -7.09
N THR A 701 36.89 12.78 -7.46
CA THR A 701 37.31 12.31 -8.79
C THR A 701 36.38 12.83 -9.89
N ASP A 702 35.06 12.66 -9.77
CA ASP A 702 34.11 13.14 -10.78
C ASP A 702 34.02 14.68 -10.79
N GLY A 703 34.12 15.33 -9.62
CA GLY A 703 34.12 16.79 -9.52
C GLY A 703 35.30 17.45 -10.25
N LEU A 704 36.51 16.90 -10.10
CA LEU A 704 37.72 17.46 -10.73
C LEU A 704 37.87 17.05 -12.19
N THR A 705 37.58 15.79 -12.53
CA THR A 705 37.76 15.29 -13.90
C THR A 705 36.58 15.63 -14.80
N GLY A 706 35.39 15.88 -14.24
CA GLY A 706 34.15 16.14 -14.95
C GLY A 706 34.18 17.35 -15.90
N ILE A 707 35.01 18.36 -15.61
CA ILE A 707 35.21 19.54 -16.48
C ILE A 707 35.81 19.14 -17.83
N PHE A 708 36.57 18.06 -17.89
CA PHE A 708 37.24 17.58 -19.10
C PHE A 708 36.54 16.39 -19.72
N THR A 709 36.05 15.46 -18.90
CA THR A 709 35.43 14.22 -19.37
C THR A 709 34.01 14.42 -19.91
N LYS A 710 33.20 15.29 -19.29
CA LYS A 710 31.80 15.53 -19.71
C LYS A 710 31.66 16.29 -21.03
N PRO A 711 32.48 17.31 -21.37
CA PRO A 711 32.46 17.90 -22.71
C PRO A 711 32.80 16.89 -23.80
N VAL A 712 33.81 16.03 -23.59
CA VAL A 712 34.23 15.01 -24.57
C VAL A 712 33.12 13.98 -24.79
N ARG A 713 32.46 13.55 -23.71
CA ARG A 713 31.33 12.63 -23.78
C ARG A 713 30.12 13.27 -24.47
N GLY A 714 29.76 14.50 -24.10
CA GLY A 714 28.69 15.25 -24.74
C GLY A 714 28.95 15.55 -26.22
N ALA A 715 30.21 15.79 -26.60
CA ALA A 715 30.60 15.99 -28.00
C ALA A 715 30.33 14.73 -28.86
N ARG A 716 30.57 13.55 -28.31
CA ARG A 716 30.28 12.27 -28.99
C ARG A 716 28.79 12.01 -29.14
N GLU A 717 27.97 12.51 -28.22
CA GLU A 717 26.52 12.26 -28.19
C GLU A 717 25.70 13.29 -28.99
N GLN A 718 26.07 14.58 -28.97
CA GLN A 718 25.28 15.67 -29.59
C GLN A 718 26.15 16.72 -30.31
N GLY A 719 27.39 16.39 -30.67
CA GLY A 719 28.31 17.32 -31.34
C GLY A 719 28.62 18.56 -30.49
N ALA A 720 28.81 19.71 -31.13
CA ALA A 720 29.21 20.95 -30.43
C ALA A 720 28.22 21.39 -29.32
N LEU A 721 26.92 21.16 -29.52
CA LEU A 721 25.89 21.46 -28.52
C LEU A 721 26.03 20.56 -27.27
N GLY A 722 26.36 19.29 -27.47
CA GLY A 722 26.64 18.37 -26.38
C GLY A 722 27.94 18.69 -25.64
N ALA A 723 28.96 19.18 -26.35
CA ALA A 723 30.20 19.62 -25.73
C ALA A 723 29.98 20.81 -24.77
N ALA A 724 29.20 21.81 -25.21
CA ALA A 724 28.85 22.97 -24.40
C ALA A 724 28.01 22.59 -23.17
N LYS A 725 26.99 21.72 -23.34
CA LYS A 725 26.22 21.16 -22.22
C LYS A 725 27.11 20.36 -21.26
N GLY A 726 28.03 19.56 -21.79
CA GLY A 726 28.99 18.79 -21.01
C GLY A 726 29.93 19.65 -20.18
N PHE A 727 30.40 20.77 -20.74
CA PHE A 727 31.22 21.75 -20.03
C PHE A 727 30.47 22.43 -18.88
N MET A 728 29.23 22.88 -19.14
CA MET A 728 28.37 23.44 -18.09
C MET A 728 28.10 22.43 -16.97
N LYS A 729 27.81 21.17 -17.31
CA LYS A 729 27.65 20.09 -16.32
C LYS A 729 28.93 19.80 -15.54
N GLY A 730 30.09 19.89 -16.18
CA GLY A 730 31.39 19.71 -15.55
C GLY A 730 31.71 20.82 -14.53
N THR A 731 31.47 22.09 -14.88
CA THR A 731 31.74 23.23 -13.99
C THR A 731 30.81 23.26 -12.78
N ILE A 732 29.52 22.96 -12.98
CA ILE A 732 28.56 22.84 -11.86
C ILE A 732 28.91 21.62 -11.00
N GLY A 733 29.32 20.50 -11.61
CA GLY A 733 29.82 19.33 -10.91
C GLY A 733 31.01 19.64 -9.99
N LEU A 734 31.98 20.43 -10.45
CA LEU A 734 33.09 20.89 -9.62
C LEU A 734 32.60 21.73 -8.42
N ALA A 735 31.71 22.68 -8.68
CA ALA A 735 31.19 23.61 -7.67
C ALA A 735 30.31 22.94 -6.60
N THR A 736 29.84 21.72 -6.83
CA THR A 736 28.86 21.03 -5.96
C THR A 736 29.41 19.72 -5.39
N LYS A 737 30.03 18.86 -6.21
CA LYS A 737 30.53 17.55 -5.79
C LYS A 737 31.77 17.65 -4.90
N VAL A 738 32.67 18.61 -5.13
CA VAL A 738 33.88 18.79 -4.31
C VAL A 738 33.55 19.30 -2.89
N PRO A 739 32.70 20.33 -2.70
CA PRO A 739 32.24 20.71 -1.37
C PRO A 739 31.46 19.59 -0.66
N SER A 740 30.60 18.85 -1.37
CA SER A 740 29.92 17.67 -0.84
C SER A 740 30.91 16.60 -0.36
N ALA A 741 31.93 16.29 -1.17
CA ALA A 741 32.99 15.33 -0.85
C ALA A 741 33.74 15.74 0.43
N GLY A 742 34.19 16.99 0.50
CA GLY A 742 34.95 17.52 1.64
C GLY A 742 34.14 17.54 2.93
N LEU A 743 32.89 18.02 2.88
CA LEU A 743 32.01 18.05 4.06
C LEU A 743 31.55 16.64 4.46
N GLY A 744 31.22 15.79 3.49
CA GLY A 744 30.73 14.42 3.71
C GLY A 744 31.76 13.50 4.37
N LEU A 745 33.05 13.69 4.11
CA LEU A 745 34.13 12.92 4.74
C LEU A 745 34.13 13.05 6.27
N VAL A 746 33.71 14.20 6.78
CA VAL A 746 33.60 14.47 8.23
C VAL A 746 32.17 14.28 8.72
N ALA A 747 31.17 14.80 7.99
CA ALA A 747 29.79 14.82 8.46
C ALA A 747 29.15 13.43 8.54
N TYR A 748 29.38 12.55 7.56
CA TYR A 748 28.74 11.22 7.54
C TYR A 748 29.22 10.27 8.66
N PRO A 749 30.52 10.18 8.99
CA PRO A 749 30.97 9.43 10.17
C PRO A 749 30.38 9.96 11.48
N PHE A 750 30.39 11.28 11.69
CA PHE A 750 29.85 11.89 12.91
C PHE A 750 28.34 11.68 13.04
N TYR A 751 27.60 11.72 11.93
CA TYR A 751 26.19 11.36 11.90
C TYR A 751 25.96 9.89 12.29
N GLY A 752 26.79 8.97 11.79
CA GLY A 752 26.77 7.55 12.17
C GLY A 752 27.09 7.30 13.66
N ILE A 753 28.01 8.08 14.23
CA ILE A 753 28.32 8.04 15.68
C ILE A 753 27.10 8.50 16.49
N SER A 754 26.46 9.60 16.09
CA SER A 754 25.23 10.09 16.73
C SER A 754 24.13 9.01 16.72
N LYS A 755 23.91 8.33 15.59
CA LYS A 755 22.98 7.19 15.48
C LYS A 755 23.36 6.01 16.38
N SER A 756 24.65 5.71 16.51
CA SER A 756 25.15 4.64 17.40
C SER A 756 24.89 4.95 18.87
N ILE A 757 25.01 6.22 19.27
CA ILE A 757 24.71 6.69 20.62
C ILE A 757 23.19 6.66 20.89
N GLU A 758 22.37 7.14 19.95
CA GLU A 758 20.89 7.07 20.03
C GLU A 758 20.39 5.62 20.15
N ALA A 759 20.98 4.69 19.39
CA ALA A 759 20.64 3.27 19.44
C ALA A 759 20.94 2.63 20.81
N THR A 760 21.98 3.11 21.50
CA THR A 760 22.37 2.64 22.84
C THR A 760 21.36 3.09 23.91
N VAL A 761 20.88 4.33 23.83
CA VAL A 761 19.85 4.89 24.74
C VAL A 761 18.49 4.20 24.52
N ARG A 762 18.12 3.94 23.26
CA ARG A 762 16.89 3.18 22.90
C ARG A 762 16.95 1.69 23.24
N GLY A 763 18.11 1.18 23.69
CA GLY A 763 18.31 -0.24 24.03
C GLY A 763 17.44 -0.75 25.18
N ARG A 764 17.01 0.11 26.11
CA ARG A 764 16.10 -0.28 27.21
C ARG A 764 14.72 -0.72 26.69
N SER A 765 14.10 0.06 25.80
CA SER A 765 12.79 -0.27 25.21
C SER A 765 12.84 -1.56 24.39
N ARG A 766 13.93 -1.80 23.65
CA ARG A 766 14.13 -3.07 22.91
C ARG A 766 14.15 -4.28 23.84
N LYS A 767 14.81 -4.21 25.00
CA LYS A 767 14.81 -5.30 25.99
C LYS A 767 13.40 -5.56 26.56
N THR A 768 12.64 -4.50 26.84
CA THR A 768 11.24 -4.62 27.28
C THR A 768 10.36 -5.28 26.23
N ILE A 769 10.52 -4.93 24.94
CA ILE A 769 9.78 -5.54 23.83
C ILE A 769 10.12 -7.03 23.68
N VAL A 770 11.41 -7.40 23.80
CA VAL A 770 11.84 -8.81 23.78
C VAL A 770 11.14 -9.59 24.90
N HIS A 771 11.16 -9.06 26.14
CA HIS A 771 10.54 -9.73 27.28
C HIS A 771 9.02 -9.85 27.12
N ALA A 772 8.35 -8.81 26.64
CA ALA A 772 6.92 -8.83 26.37
C ALA A 772 6.54 -9.88 25.31
N ARG A 773 7.29 -9.96 24.20
CA ARG A 773 7.05 -10.95 23.13
C ARG A 773 7.26 -12.40 23.59
N LEU A 774 8.21 -12.66 24.48
CA LEU A 774 8.41 -13.99 25.06
C LEU A 774 7.25 -14.38 25.98
N LYS A 775 6.83 -13.47 26.86
CA LYS A 775 5.67 -13.66 27.75
C LYS A 775 4.37 -13.92 26.97
N GLU A 776 4.19 -13.20 25.87
CA GLU A 776 3.06 -13.35 24.97
C GLU A 776 3.09 -14.70 24.21
N GLY A 777 4.26 -15.14 23.75
CA GLY A 777 4.42 -16.45 23.09
C GLY A 777 4.16 -17.63 24.03
N LEU A 778 4.59 -17.52 25.29
CA LEU A 778 4.24 -18.45 26.38
C LEU A 778 2.72 -18.62 26.52
N PHE A 779 2.02 -17.50 26.58
CA PHE A 779 0.56 -17.46 26.76
C PHE A 779 -0.17 -18.08 25.56
N GLN A 780 0.22 -17.71 24.34
CA GLN A 780 -0.34 -18.25 23.09
C GLN A 780 -0.17 -19.76 22.93
N ALA A 781 1.03 -20.27 23.23
CA ALA A 781 1.29 -21.70 23.19
C ALA A 781 0.43 -22.46 24.21
N SER A 782 0.17 -21.87 25.39
CA SER A 782 -0.69 -22.49 26.41
C SER A 782 -2.17 -22.55 26.01
N LYS A 783 -2.67 -21.55 25.26
CA LYS A 783 -4.05 -21.52 24.77
C LYS A 783 -4.32 -22.42 23.57
N MET A 784 -3.32 -22.61 22.71
CA MET A 784 -3.47 -23.37 21.46
C MET A 784 -3.69 -24.88 21.66
N GLN A 785 -3.51 -25.43 22.86
CA GLN A 785 -3.64 -26.87 23.15
C GLN A 785 -2.99 -27.76 22.07
N MET A 786 -1.74 -27.43 21.69
CA MET A 786 -1.05 -28.12 20.60
C MET A 786 -0.86 -29.60 20.93
N THR A 787 -1.17 -30.48 19.98
CA THR A 787 -0.91 -31.91 20.12
C THR A 787 0.58 -32.22 20.06
N ASP A 788 1.00 -33.33 20.66
CA ASP A 788 2.41 -33.77 20.63
C ASP A 788 2.92 -33.93 19.19
N GLU A 789 2.05 -34.35 18.26
CA GLU A 789 2.36 -34.48 16.84
C GLU A 789 2.67 -33.13 16.18
N GLN A 790 1.90 -32.08 16.49
CA GLN A 790 2.15 -30.73 15.98
C GLN A 790 3.44 -30.14 16.55
N GLN A 791 3.73 -30.37 17.83
CA GLN A 791 5.01 -29.96 18.43
C GLN A 791 6.19 -30.69 17.78
N TYR A 792 6.05 -31.99 17.54
CA TYR A 792 7.07 -32.80 16.88
C TYR A 792 7.36 -32.31 15.46
N GLN A 793 6.34 -31.98 14.67
CA GLN A 793 6.51 -31.40 13.33
C GLN A 793 7.30 -30.08 13.35
N ILE A 794 7.07 -29.21 14.35
CA ILE A 794 7.85 -27.96 14.50
C ILE A 794 9.34 -28.26 14.74
N LEU A 795 9.63 -29.23 15.61
CA LEU A 795 11.00 -29.64 15.93
C LEU A 795 11.69 -30.24 14.70
N GLU A 796 11.00 -31.12 13.97
CA GLU A 796 11.53 -31.78 12.77
C GLU A 796 11.81 -30.78 11.64
N VAL A 797 10.87 -29.86 11.37
CA VAL A 797 11.05 -28.81 10.36
C VAL A 797 12.21 -27.90 10.74
N PHE A 798 12.34 -27.53 12.01
CA PHE A 798 13.45 -26.70 12.50
C PHE A 798 14.81 -27.38 12.28
N GLU A 799 14.93 -28.65 12.66
CA GLU A 799 16.16 -29.44 12.47
C GLU A 799 16.49 -29.62 10.98
N THR A 800 15.49 -29.93 10.15
CA THR A 800 15.66 -30.10 8.70
C THR A 800 16.15 -28.81 8.04
N ARG A 801 15.55 -27.67 8.39
CA ARG A 801 15.95 -26.34 7.89
C ARG A 801 17.37 -25.97 8.33
N LEU A 802 17.82 -26.45 9.49
CA LEU A 802 19.21 -26.29 9.94
C LEU A 802 20.17 -27.22 9.19
N ARG A 803 19.85 -28.51 9.05
CA ARG A 803 20.73 -29.57 8.49
C ARG A 803 20.99 -29.53 6.99
N ALA A 804 20.18 -28.83 6.19
CA ALA A 804 20.35 -28.74 4.73
C ALA A 804 21.61 -27.97 4.25
N VAL A 805 22.77 -28.17 4.87
CA VAL A 805 24.10 -27.62 4.51
C VAL A 805 25.23 -28.65 4.62
N ASP A 806 25.02 -29.85 5.19
CA ASP A 806 26.07 -30.89 5.22
C ASP A 806 26.01 -31.89 4.03
N THR A 807 25.30 -31.53 2.95
CA THR A 807 25.30 -32.25 1.66
C THR A 807 25.51 -31.30 0.50
#